data_AF-A0A5N6LSQ3-F1
#
_entry.id   AF-A0A5N6LSQ3-F1
#
_cell.length_a   1.000
_cell.length_b   1.000
_cell.length_c   1.000
_cell.angle_alpha   90.00
_cell.angle_beta   90.00
_cell.angle_gamma   90.00
#
_symmetry.space_group_name_H-M   'P 1'
#
loop_
_entity.id
_entity.type
_entity.pdbx_description
1 polymer ?
#
loop_
_entity_poly.entity_id
_entity_poly.type
_entity_poly.pdbx_seq_one_letter_code
_entity_poly.pdbx_strand_id
1 'polypeptide(L)'
;MRISTFFFATFIILRLCCRHSPTAQPFEPYPTANLSTTWTNDDSGLVLIRKTKVARFTCGFIGEENYPSYLFAIFISPPSEFPSQYKVVWAANRNHPVKNNATLNLTAAGELVLKDVDGSIVWTTNTAGKSVAGMNLTDAGNLVLFDDQNSVVWQSFDHPTDCLLPGQNLFQGQKLKSSVSLTNSSVHEGMYSLQVTDRGLFAYVESNPPRVYYGRLVRGGNTSKGRRYIRFINGSLSFFIHSFELSDRYDWIDIPLASSAQYMKLMPDGYLKVFELKHEVWTVVTDLTSDFLDDCSYPLTCGRNSICSTNQQCSCPGIEYFRPVNNRQPNLGCSEITPLKCNSIKDQEFIVVKNITPFAFTADMEGVNMETCKQECLNKCSCKAALFQYSSNASSGECFLPSELFTMKTAGAYQNASLFIKVQNAKSHNFATIIVASSIASFVLLLVTIGFIMYIVNKRKGEAEMEEEYFDQVPGMPTRFSYEELKIATENFSKKLGEGGFGSVFEGSLEDGSKIAVKCLEGLSHAKKSFLAEVQSIGSIHHVNLVRLRGFSTWKSQSFLVYDFMSNGSLDRWIYHGIREQILEWECRKKIILDIAKGLAYLHEDCRQKIIHLDIKPQNILLDNDLNAKVSDFGLSKLMDKNQTDVMTTIKGTPGYIAPEWWSSTITEKVDVYSFGIVLLEILCGRKIFDRSVREESWHLLFVFQKCWEDGTLLDIVDRHSEDMQAHNTEVVEMMKVASWCLQIDYTRRPSMSSVVKVLEGGMSIESNLDYNFTDPRLQRNSCQETELTPLLPSVLSGPR
;
A
#
# COMPACT_ATOMS: atom_id res chain seq x y z
N MET A 1 51.15 -25.84 59.95
CA MET A 1 49.81 -25.41 60.40
C MET A 1 49.16 -24.63 59.27
N ARG A 2 48.00 -25.11 58.82
CA ARG A 2 47.38 -24.81 57.54
C ARG A 2 46.25 -23.77 57.69
N ILE A 3 46.27 -22.78 56.79
CA ILE A 3 45.16 -22.32 55.92
C ILE A 3 43.93 -21.65 56.56
N SER A 4 43.87 -20.33 56.32
CA SER A 4 42.77 -19.54 55.72
C SER A 4 41.41 -19.41 56.42
N THR A 5 41.17 -18.17 56.86
CA THR A 5 39.98 -17.34 56.58
C THR A 5 39.10 -17.79 55.41
N PHE A 6 37.78 -17.97 55.64
CA PHE A 6 36.68 -17.28 54.94
C PHE A 6 35.28 -17.76 55.42
N PHE A 7 34.34 -16.80 55.47
CA PHE A 7 32.87 -16.91 55.60
C PHE A 7 32.21 -17.20 56.95
N PHE A 8 31.90 -16.14 57.71
CA PHE A 8 30.71 -16.06 58.58
C PHE A 8 30.23 -14.60 58.67
N ALA A 9 29.21 -14.24 57.89
CA ALA A 9 28.50 -12.97 58.01
C ALA A 9 27.09 -13.09 57.41
N THR A 10 26.16 -13.65 58.17
CA THR A 10 24.71 -13.47 58.00
C THR A 10 24.07 -13.63 59.38
N PHE A 11 23.08 -12.79 59.68
CA PHE A 11 22.46 -12.51 61.00
C PHE A 11 23.20 -11.49 61.86
N ILE A 12 22.88 -10.21 61.66
CA ILE A 12 22.38 -9.25 62.67
C ILE A 12 22.19 -7.89 61.95
N ILE A 13 21.08 -7.73 61.23
CA ILE A 13 20.41 -6.43 60.98
C ILE A 13 18.91 -6.73 60.84
N LEU A 14 18.24 -6.97 61.97
CA LEU A 14 16.78 -7.02 62.03
C LEU A 14 16.32 -6.52 63.40
N ARG A 15 16.43 -5.20 63.60
CA ARG A 15 15.72 -4.38 64.60
C ARG A 15 16.28 -2.96 64.57
N LEU A 16 15.75 -2.13 63.67
CA LEU A 16 15.70 -0.66 63.75
C LEU A 16 15.00 -0.14 62.48
N CYS A 17 13.71 -0.43 62.33
CA CYS A 17 12.80 0.23 61.39
C CYS A 17 11.37 0.14 61.91
N CYS A 18 11.13 0.76 63.07
CA CYS A 18 9.80 1.15 63.52
C CYS A 18 9.89 2.60 63.97
N ARG A 19 9.64 3.54 63.06
CA ARG A 19 9.01 4.84 63.32
C ARG A 19 8.79 5.59 61.99
N HIS A 20 7.57 6.09 61.84
CA HIS A 20 6.99 6.85 60.73
C HIS A 20 6.48 6.03 59.55
N SER A 21 5.28 5.48 59.72
CA SER A 21 4.30 5.45 58.63
C SER A 21 4.23 6.85 57.99
N PRO A 22 4.39 7.01 56.68
CA PRO A 22 3.71 8.09 56.01
C PRO A 22 2.24 7.70 56.05
N THR A 23 1.49 8.45 56.84
CA THR A 23 0.05 8.68 56.62
C THR A 23 -0.27 8.59 55.13
N ALA A 24 -1.28 7.79 54.81
CA ALA A 24 -1.90 7.74 53.49
C ALA A 24 -1.91 9.15 52.90
N GLN A 25 -1.23 9.34 51.77
CA GLN A 25 -1.42 10.55 51.00
C GLN A 25 -2.93 10.70 50.77
N PRO A 26 -3.51 11.88 51.05
CA PRO A 26 -4.92 12.10 50.75
C PRO A 26 -5.15 11.75 49.28
N PHE A 27 -6.22 11.01 49.00
CA PHE A 27 -6.77 10.92 47.65
C PHE A 27 -6.77 12.32 47.05
N GLU A 28 -6.06 12.55 45.94
CA GLU A 28 -6.16 13.83 45.24
C GLU A 28 -7.63 14.12 44.98
N PRO A 29 -8.12 15.34 45.29
CA PRO A 29 -9.50 15.70 45.03
C PRO A 29 -9.79 15.48 43.54
N TYR A 30 -10.92 14.81 43.27
CA TYR A 30 -11.48 14.56 41.94
C TYR A 30 -11.24 15.78 41.04
N PRO A 31 -10.49 15.66 39.92
CA PRO A 31 -10.32 16.80 39.03
C PRO A 31 -11.69 17.12 38.47
N THR A 32 -12.23 18.24 38.93
CA THR A 32 -13.54 18.76 38.56
C THR A 32 -13.30 20.04 37.80
N ALA A 33 -13.99 20.20 36.68
CA ALA A 33 -13.96 21.45 35.94
C ALA A 33 -15.18 22.29 36.31
N ASN A 34 -14.93 23.55 36.62
CA ASN A 34 -15.97 24.53 36.92
C ASN A 34 -16.58 25.09 35.62
N LEU A 35 -17.76 25.69 35.74
CA LEU A 35 -18.36 26.44 34.64
C LEU A 35 -17.43 27.55 34.13
N SER A 36 -17.61 27.92 32.87
CA SER A 36 -16.80 28.89 32.12
C SER A 36 -15.35 28.46 31.87
N THR A 37 -15.06 27.16 31.94
CA THR A 37 -13.73 26.63 31.60
C THR A 37 -13.64 26.33 30.11
N THR A 38 -12.56 26.76 29.46
CA THR A 38 -12.28 26.50 28.04
C THR A 38 -10.93 25.81 27.89
N TRP A 39 -10.88 24.80 27.03
CA TRP A 39 -9.67 24.08 26.64
C TRP A 39 -9.47 24.18 25.13
N THR A 40 -8.22 24.16 24.70
CA THR A 40 -7.79 24.12 23.31
C THR A 40 -6.92 22.90 23.05
N ASN A 41 -6.88 22.44 21.81
CA ASN A 41 -6.07 21.28 21.40
C ASN A 41 -4.66 21.62 20.92
N ASP A 42 -4.20 22.87 21.11
CA ASP A 42 -2.83 23.34 20.87
C ASP A 42 -1.90 23.19 22.11
N ASP A 43 -2.49 23.14 23.31
CA ASP A 43 -1.83 22.71 24.55
C ASP A 43 -1.75 21.17 24.65
N SER A 44 -1.38 20.60 25.80
CA SER A 44 -1.29 19.14 26.04
C SER A 44 -2.52 18.31 25.61
N GLY A 45 -3.66 18.97 25.30
CA GLY A 45 -4.91 18.36 24.86
C GLY A 45 -5.66 17.63 25.97
N LEU A 46 -5.07 17.49 27.17
CA LEU A 46 -5.66 16.77 28.30
C LEU A 46 -6.63 17.67 29.07
N VAL A 47 -7.84 17.17 29.33
CA VAL A 47 -8.92 17.91 30.01
C VAL A 47 -9.10 17.41 31.44
N LEU A 48 -9.36 16.11 31.62
CA LEU A 48 -9.50 15.47 32.94
C LEU A 48 -8.74 14.14 32.97
N ILE A 49 -8.03 13.86 34.06
CA ILE A 49 -7.27 12.61 34.25
C ILE A 49 -7.73 11.94 35.54
N ARG A 50 -8.06 10.66 35.48
CA ARG A 50 -8.46 9.85 36.61
C ARG A 50 -7.56 8.62 36.73
N LYS A 51 -6.71 8.58 37.75
CA LYS A 51 -5.83 7.44 38.04
C LYS A 51 -6.45 6.52 39.09
N THR A 52 -6.61 5.26 38.76
CA THR A 52 -7.01 4.19 39.69
C THR A 52 -5.82 3.25 39.96
N LYS A 53 -6.01 2.25 40.83
CA LYS A 53 -5.00 1.22 41.06
C LYS A 53 -4.74 0.32 39.84
N VAL A 54 -5.73 0.17 38.97
CA VAL A 54 -5.70 -0.81 37.86
C VAL A 54 -5.56 -0.16 36.48
N ALA A 55 -5.97 1.10 36.31
CA ALA A 55 -5.84 1.83 35.06
C ALA A 55 -5.88 3.36 35.27
N ARG A 56 -5.48 4.10 34.24
CA ARG A 56 -5.68 5.55 34.13
C ARG A 56 -6.70 5.82 33.03
N PHE A 57 -7.76 6.56 33.36
CA PHE A 57 -8.69 7.14 32.39
C PHE A 57 -8.32 8.58 32.14
N THR A 58 -8.40 9.01 30.89
CA THR A 58 -8.14 10.40 30.50
C THR A 58 -9.19 10.85 29.51
N CYS A 59 -9.66 12.07 29.69
CA CYS A 59 -10.54 12.76 28.77
C CYS A 59 -9.78 13.94 28.15
N GLY A 60 -9.81 14.07 26.83
CA GLY A 60 -9.04 15.09 26.12
C GLY A 60 -9.04 14.92 24.60
N PHE A 61 -8.22 15.71 23.92
CA PHE A 61 -8.02 15.70 22.48
C PHE A 61 -6.98 14.65 22.06
N ILE A 62 -7.27 13.90 21.01
CA ILE A 62 -6.37 12.92 20.39
C ILE A 62 -6.26 13.24 18.91
N GLY A 63 -5.04 13.36 18.39
CA GLY A 63 -4.76 13.65 16.96
C GLY A 63 -4.24 12.44 16.18
N GLU A 64 -4.40 12.45 14.86
CA GLU A 64 -3.73 11.49 13.96
C GLU A 64 -2.27 11.91 13.68
N GLU A 65 -1.34 10.94 13.64
CA GLU A 65 0.08 11.20 13.37
C GLU A 65 0.36 11.78 11.96
N ASN A 66 -0.58 11.68 11.03
CA ASN A 66 -0.40 12.07 9.62
C ASN A 66 -1.25 13.28 9.17
N TYR A 67 -2.24 13.71 9.95
CA TYR A 67 -3.13 14.84 9.62
C TYR A 67 -3.55 15.60 10.89
N PRO A 68 -3.64 16.94 10.86
CA PRO A 68 -4.01 17.76 12.02
C PRO A 68 -5.52 17.71 12.30
N SER A 69 -6.05 16.52 12.49
CA SER A 69 -7.44 16.19 12.77
C SER A 69 -7.55 15.57 14.16
N TYR A 70 -8.42 16.12 15.01
CA TYR A 70 -8.52 15.77 16.42
C TYR A 70 -9.92 15.31 16.82
N LEU A 71 -9.97 14.37 17.76
CA LEU A 71 -11.19 13.93 18.43
C LEU A 71 -11.15 14.32 19.89
N PHE A 72 -12.29 14.76 20.42
CA PHE A 72 -12.50 14.81 21.85
C PHE A 72 -12.97 13.44 22.35
N ALA A 73 -12.16 12.79 23.18
CA ALA A 73 -12.30 11.38 23.50
C ALA A 73 -12.00 11.07 24.97
N ILE A 74 -12.46 9.90 25.41
CA ILE A 74 -12.04 9.24 26.65
C ILE A 74 -11.20 8.04 26.26
N PHE A 75 -10.01 7.93 26.84
CA PHE A 75 -9.08 6.84 26.61
C PHE A 75 -8.57 6.25 27.92
N ILE A 76 -8.35 4.94 27.90
CA ILE A 76 -7.82 4.17 29.02
C ILE A 76 -6.37 3.76 28.74
N SER A 77 -5.50 3.89 29.72
CA SER A 77 -4.08 3.53 29.64
C SER A 77 -3.60 2.78 30.89
N PRO A 78 -2.44 2.12 30.82
CA PRO A 78 -1.83 1.52 32.00
C PRO A 78 -1.51 2.57 33.09
N PRO A 79 -1.44 2.19 34.38
CA PRO A 79 -1.20 3.12 35.48
C PRO A 79 0.21 3.75 35.48
N SER A 80 1.19 3.07 34.88
CA SER A 80 2.61 3.39 35.01
C SER A 80 3.20 4.22 33.85
N GLU A 81 2.54 4.30 32.69
CA GLU A 81 3.10 4.91 31.45
C GLU A 81 2.42 6.23 31.00
N PHE A 82 3.18 7.04 30.23
CA PHE A 82 2.74 8.13 29.34
C PHE A 82 2.33 7.55 27.95
N PRO A 83 1.65 8.30 27.04
CA PRO A 83 0.54 7.81 26.22
C PRO A 83 0.91 7.08 24.90
N SER A 84 1.71 6.02 24.94
CA SER A 84 1.94 5.17 23.74
C SER A 84 0.99 3.97 23.65
N GLN A 85 0.40 3.53 24.76
CA GLN A 85 -0.46 2.32 24.83
C GLN A 85 -1.94 2.58 25.15
N TYR A 86 -2.44 3.79 24.95
CA TYR A 86 -3.84 4.10 25.27
C TYR A 86 -4.83 3.40 24.32
N LYS A 87 -6.06 3.20 24.80
CA LYS A 87 -7.20 2.72 24.01
C LYS A 87 -8.37 3.69 24.14
N VAL A 88 -8.86 4.18 23.00
CA VAL A 88 -10.06 5.02 22.96
C VAL A 88 -11.28 4.16 23.26
N VAL A 89 -12.04 4.56 24.28
CA VAL A 89 -13.24 3.87 24.77
C VAL A 89 -14.52 4.69 24.57
N TRP A 90 -14.38 6.00 24.27
CA TRP A 90 -15.48 6.88 23.90
C TRP A 90 -14.97 8.09 23.11
N ALA A 91 -15.78 8.61 22.19
CA ALA A 91 -15.47 9.83 21.44
C ALA A 91 -16.73 10.63 21.13
N ALA A 92 -16.66 11.95 21.27
CA ALA A 92 -17.81 12.85 21.11
C ALA A 92 -18.15 13.12 19.63
N ASN A 93 -17.12 13.35 18.82
CA ASN A 93 -17.22 13.89 17.47
C ASN A 93 -16.70 12.91 16.39
N ARG A 94 -17.06 11.62 16.51
CA ARG A 94 -16.81 10.64 15.44
C ARG A 94 -17.47 11.12 14.14
N ASN A 95 -16.82 10.86 13.01
CA ASN A 95 -17.12 11.35 11.66
C ASN A 95 -16.97 12.87 11.44
N HIS A 96 -16.76 13.65 12.50
CA HIS A 96 -16.61 15.10 12.44
C HIS A 96 -15.38 15.57 13.24
N PRO A 97 -14.15 15.13 12.87
CA PRO A 97 -12.94 15.57 13.55
C PRO A 97 -12.74 17.08 13.41
N VAL A 98 -12.17 17.70 14.45
CA VAL A 98 -11.87 19.14 14.49
C VAL A 98 -10.41 19.41 14.12
N LYS A 99 -10.10 20.62 13.65
CA LYS A 99 -8.74 21.02 13.29
C LYS A 99 -7.92 21.44 14.51
N ASN A 100 -6.65 21.72 14.30
CA ASN A 100 -5.82 22.36 15.33
C ASN A 100 -6.39 23.74 15.73
N ASN A 101 -6.24 24.12 16.99
CA ASN A 101 -6.85 25.29 17.65
C ASN A 101 -8.38 25.24 17.80
N ALA A 102 -8.97 24.05 17.81
CA ALA A 102 -10.36 23.84 18.20
C ALA A 102 -10.56 24.02 19.72
N THR A 103 -11.76 24.45 20.12
CA THR A 103 -12.07 24.76 21.52
C THR A 103 -13.14 23.83 22.09
N LEU A 104 -12.92 23.34 23.31
CA LEU A 104 -13.94 22.72 24.15
C LEU A 104 -14.29 23.69 25.27
N ASN A 105 -15.56 24.06 25.42
CA ASN A 105 -15.99 25.05 26.41
C ASN A 105 -17.13 24.47 27.26
N LEU A 106 -16.92 24.40 28.59
CA LEU A 106 -17.99 24.21 29.55
C LEU A 106 -18.56 25.58 29.90
N THR A 107 -19.66 25.95 29.25
CA THR A 107 -20.23 27.29 29.30
C THR A 107 -20.83 27.64 30.66
N ALA A 108 -21.00 28.95 30.93
CA ALA A 108 -21.72 29.43 32.12
C ALA A 108 -23.18 28.94 32.19
N ALA A 109 -23.78 28.56 31.05
CA ALA A 109 -25.13 28.01 30.99
C ALA A 109 -25.20 26.51 31.33
N GLY A 110 -24.05 25.87 31.60
CA GLY A 110 -24.00 24.45 31.95
C GLY A 110 -23.91 23.50 30.75
N GLU A 111 -23.48 23.99 29.59
CA GLU A 111 -23.36 23.20 28.37
C GLU A 111 -21.90 22.97 27.99
N LEU A 112 -21.54 21.73 27.65
CA LEU A 112 -20.22 21.39 27.13
C LEU A 112 -20.28 21.41 25.59
N VAL A 113 -19.58 22.36 24.99
CA VAL A 113 -19.64 22.64 23.54
C VAL A 113 -18.25 22.49 22.92
N LEU A 114 -18.16 21.68 21.87
CA LEU A 114 -16.98 21.54 21.03
C LEU A 114 -17.16 22.37 19.76
N LYS A 115 -16.23 23.30 19.50
CA LYS A 115 -16.20 24.14 18.30
C LYS A 115 -14.91 23.94 17.51
N ASP A 116 -15.03 23.91 16.19
CA ASP A 116 -13.87 23.92 15.30
C ASP A 116 -13.24 25.32 15.23
N VAL A 117 -12.07 25.43 14.61
CA VAL A 117 -11.26 26.66 14.49
C VAL A 117 -12.00 27.81 13.80
N ASP A 118 -12.98 27.53 12.95
CA ASP A 118 -13.82 28.53 12.29
C ASP A 118 -15.00 29.00 13.16
N GLY A 119 -15.12 28.47 14.38
CA GLY A 119 -16.20 28.77 15.33
C GLY A 119 -17.47 27.94 15.12
N SER A 120 -17.50 27.04 14.13
CA SER A 120 -18.63 26.14 13.92
C SER A 120 -18.78 25.15 15.08
N ILE A 121 -20.01 24.90 15.50
CA ILE A 121 -20.30 23.94 16.57
C ILE A 121 -20.31 22.54 15.97
N VAL A 122 -19.42 21.68 16.46
CA VAL A 122 -19.27 20.29 16.00
C VAL A 122 -20.04 19.33 16.89
N TRP A 123 -20.04 19.56 18.20
CA TRP A 123 -20.73 18.70 19.16
C TRP A 123 -21.14 19.47 20.43
N THR A 124 -22.24 19.06 21.06
CA THR A 124 -22.72 19.61 22.32
C THR A 124 -23.47 18.57 23.17
N THR A 125 -23.45 18.73 24.50
CA THR A 125 -24.26 17.96 25.45
C THR A 125 -25.74 18.36 25.47
N ASN A 126 -26.14 19.51 24.88
CA ASN A 126 -27.51 20.04 24.95
C ASN A 126 -28.04 20.14 26.40
N THR A 127 -27.20 20.64 27.31
CA THR A 127 -27.50 20.79 28.75
C THR A 127 -27.69 22.23 29.21
N ALA A 128 -27.72 23.18 28.27
CA ALA A 128 -27.96 24.58 28.58
C ALA A 128 -29.23 24.75 29.45
N GLY A 129 -29.09 25.42 30.59
CA GLY A 129 -30.20 25.70 31.50
C GLY A 129 -30.66 24.52 32.37
N LYS A 130 -29.96 23.38 32.38
CA LYS A 130 -30.26 22.21 33.21
C LYS A 130 -29.51 22.20 34.56
N SER A 131 -29.18 23.38 35.09
CA SER A 131 -28.53 23.56 36.40
C SER A 131 -27.23 22.78 36.60
N VAL A 132 -26.42 22.60 35.55
CA VAL A 132 -25.08 21.97 35.69
C VAL A 132 -24.18 22.87 36.52
N ALA A 133 -23.55 22.30 37.54
CA ALA A 133 -22.59 22.93 38.44
C ALA A 133 -21.13 22.62 38.07
N GLY A 134 -20.87 21.45 37.47
CA GLY A 134 -19.53 21.07 37.07
C GLY A 134 -19.44 19.78 36.25
N MET A 135 -18.20 19.40 35.92
CA MET A 135 -17.86 18.20 35.15
C MET A 135 -16.82 17.33 35.88
N ASN A 136 -16.97 16.00 35.85
CA ASN A 136 -16.08 15.03 36.51
C ASN A 136 -15.87 13.77 35.65
N LEU A 137 -14.72 13.10 35.81
CA LEU A 137 -14.43 11.78 35.24
C LEU A 137 -14.35 10.72 36.36
N THR A 138 -15.25 9.74 36.34
CA THR A 138 -15.36 8.73 37.42
C THR A 138 -14.28 7.64 37.34
N ASP A 139 -14.13 6.85 38.42
CA ASP A 139 -13.25 5.68 38.46
C ASP A 139 -13.58 4.60 37.42
N ALA A 140 -14.82 4.61 36.90
CA ALA A 140 -15.26 3.71 35.85
C ALA A 140 -15.03 4.28 34.44
N GLY A 141 -14.46 5.48 34.30
CA GLY A 141 -14.27 6.15 33.01
C GLY A 141 -15.51 6.84 32.45
N ASN A 142 -16.51 7.12 33.29
CA ASN A 142 -17.71 7.87 32.90
C ASN A 142 -17.46 9.37 33.02
N LEU A 143 -17.65 10.14 31.95
CA LEU A 143 -17.60 11.61 31.99
C LEU A 143 -19.00 12.11 32.34
N VAL A 144 -19.12 12.85 33.44
CA VAL A 144 -20.40 13.25 34.04
C VAL A 144 -20.46 14.77 34.18
N LEU A 145 -21.57 15.38 33.73
CA LEU A 145 -21.99 16.71 34.14
C LEU A 145 -22.98 16.56 35.30
N PHE A 146 -22.74 17.27 36.41
CA PHE A 146 -23.52 17.16 37.63
C PHE A 146 -24.10 18.51 38.06
N ASP A 147 -25.22 18.51 38.79
CA ASP A 147 -25.84 19.70 39.38
C ASP A 147 -25.32 20.00 40.78
N ASP A 148 -25.81 21.08 41.42
CA ASP A 148 -25.40 21.49 42.78
C ASP A 148 -25.70 20.42 43.86
N GLN A 149 -26.53 19.42 43.55
CA GLN A 149 -26.89 18.31 44.43
C GLN A 149 -26.07 17.04 44.10
N ASN A 150 -25.05 17.16 43.24
CA ASN A 150 -24.26 16.05 42.68
C ASN A 150 -25.10 15.02 41.91
N SER A 151 -26.29 15.38 41.43
CA SER A 151 -27.10 14.53 40.56
C SER A 151 -26.57 14.58 39.13
N VAL A 152 -26.60 13.44 38.43
CA VAL A 152 -26.15 13.34 37.04
C VAL A 152 -27.14 14.07 36.12
N VAL A 153 -26.66 15.11 35.44
CA VAL A 153 -27.41 15.85 34.41
C VAL A 153 -27.16 15.28 33.02
N TRP A 154 -25.91 14.87 32.76
CA TRP A 154 -25.49 14.22 31.52
C TRP A 154 -24.31 13.28 31.80
N GLN A 155 -24.21 12.18 31.05
CA GLN A 155 -23.09 11.25 31.17
C GLN A 155 -22.71 10.58 29.85
N SER A 156 -21.41 10.34 29.63
CA SER A 156 -20.91 9.68 28.42
C SER A 156 -21.42 8.24 28.28
N PHE A 157 -21.72 7.57 29.40
CA PHE A 157 -22.23 6.19 29.40
C PHE A 157 -23.57 6.03 28.68
N ASP A 158 -24.39 7.09 28.58
CA ASP A 158 -25.65 7.08 27.83
C ASP A 158 -25.48 7.33 26.32
N HIS A 159 -24.24 7.54 25.87
CA HIS A 159 -23.90 7.81 24.47
C HIS A 159 -22.75 6.90 24.02
N PRO A 160 -22.92 5.57 24.02
CA PRO A 160 -21.85 4.65 23.67
C PRO A 160 -21.42 4.83 22.20
N THR A 161 -20.17 4.50 21.90
CA THR A 161 -19.58 4.62 20.55
C THR A 161 -19.33 3.26 19.94
N ASP A 162 -18.16 2.67 20.16
CA ASP A 162 -17.81 1.31 19.73
C ASP A 162 -17.47 0.38 20.90
N CYS A 163 -17.45 0.91 22.13
CA CYS A 163 -17.07 0.19 23.34
C CYS A 163 -18.13 0.27 24.45
N LEU A 164 -18.05 -0.68 25.38
CA LEU A 164 -18.69 -0.64 26.69
C LEU A 164 -17.64 -0.85 27.80
N LEU A 165 -17.76 -0.07 28.87
CA LEU A 165 -16.98 -0.24 30.09
C LEU A 165 -17.78 -1.00 31.17
N PRO A 166 -17.12 -1.66 32.14
CA PRO A 166 -17.80 -2.29 33.25
C PRO A 166 -18.72 -1.31 34.00
N GLY A 167 -19.97 -1.72 34.23
CA GLY A 167 -21.05 -0.91 34.79
C GLY A 167 -21.92 -0.18 33.75
N GLN A 168 -21.48 -0.08 32.50
CA GLN A 168 -22.21 0.61 31.44
C GLN A 168 -23.37 -0.23 30.90
N ASN A 169 -24.48 0.44 30.57
CA ASN A 169 -25.64 -0.15 29.93
C ASN A 169 -25.66 0.17 28.44
N LEU A 170 -26.11 -0.78 27.62
CA LEU A 170 -26.54 -0.52 26.25
C LEU A 170 -28.06 -0.72 26.20
N PHE A 171 -28.80 0.38 26.07
CA PHE A 171 -30.26 0.38 26.03
C PHE A 171 -30.80 0.10 24.62
N GLN A 172 -32.01 -0.44 24.56
CA GLN A 172 -32.77 -0.53 23.32
C GLN A 172 -32.87 0.85 22.65
N GLY A 173 -32.55 0.91 21.36
CA GLY A 173 -32.48 2.15 20.58
C GLY A 173 -31.07 2.75 20.47
N GLN A 174 -30.14 2.36 21.36
CA GLN A 174 -28.71 2.67 21.20
C GLN A 174 -28.01 1.62 20.36
N LYS A 175 -26.88 2.01 19.76
CA LYS A 175 -26.04 1.11 18.97
C LYS A 175 -24.56 1.31 19.35
N LEU A 176 -23.81 0.22 19.41
CA LEU A 176 -22.37 0.31 19.19
C LEU A 176 -22.13 0.30 17.70
N LYS A 177 -21.25 1.15 17.19
CA LYS A 177 -20.81 1.14 15.79
C LYS A 177 -19.31 1.00 15.73
N SER A 178 -18.81 0.02 15.00
CA SER A 178 -17.37 -0.26 14.88
C SER A 178 -16.60 0.92 14.31
N SER A 179 -15.28 0.84 14.34
CA SER A 179 -14.41 1.76 13.59
C SER A 179 -14.13 1.22 12.18
N VAL A 180 -13.68 2.08 11.25
CA VAL A 180 -13.39 1.67 9.85
C VAL A 180 -12.21 0.69 9.75
N SER A 181 -11.19 0.86 10.59
CA SER A 181 -9.94 0.10 10.54
C SER A 181 -9.33 -0.03 11.94
N LEU A 182 -8.47 -1.04 12.12
CA LEU A 182 -7.63 -1.21 13.31
C LEU A 182 -6.61 -0.07 13.49
N THR A 183 -6.18 0.57 12.40
CA THR A 183 -5.22 1.68 12.43
C THR A 183 -5.89 3.05 12.54
N ASN A 184 -7.11 3.19 12.01
CA ASN A 184 -7.93 4.41 12.09
C ASN A 184 -9.07 4.23 13.12
N SER A 185 -8.72 3.67 14.27
CA SER A 185 -9.64 3.07 15.27
C SER A 185 -10.55 4.07 16.02
N SER A 186 -10.65 5.33 15.61
CA SER A 186 -11.42 6.32 16.38
C SER A 186 -12.13 7.41 15.56
N VAL A 187 -11.68 7.74 14.35
CA VAL A 187 -12.20 8.92 13.63
C VAL A 187 -13.53 8.63 12.94
N HIS A 188 -13.65 7.49 12.27
CA HIS A 188 -14.82 7.18 11.44
C HIS A 188 -15.58 5.95 11.90
N GLU A 189 -16.90 5.98 11.74
CA GLU A 189 -17.77 4.84 11.95
C GLU A 189 -17.61 3.81 10.82
N GLY A 190 -17.47 2.55 11.20
CA GLY A 190 -17.35 1.40 10.31
C GLY A 190 -18.70 0.80 9.92
N MET A 191 -18.61 -0.38 9.29
CA MET A 191 -19.75 -1.06 8.68
C MET A 191 -20.53 -1.96 9.65
N TYR A 192 -20.11 -2.12 10.90
CA TYR A 192 -20.75 -3.04 11.85
C TYR A 192 -21.43 -2.28 12.98
N SER A 193 -22.61 -2.74 13.36
CA SER A 193 -23.31 -2.22 14.52
C SER A 193 -23.90 -3.31 15.41
N LEU A 194 -23.98 -3.05 16.71
CA LEU A 194 -24.54 -3.95 17.72
C LEU A 194 -25.63 -3.22 18.49
N GLN A 195 -26.81 -3.83 18.63
CA GLN A 195 -27.95 -3.22 19.31
C GLN A 195 -28.79 -4.23 20.09
N VAL A 196 -29.45 -3.73 21.13
CA VAL A 196 -30.45 -4.48 21.89
C VAL A 196 -31.83 -4.28 21.26
N THR A 197 -32.54 -5.39 21.06
CA THR A 197 -33.92 -5.43 20.56
C THR A 197 -34.86 -5.96 21.64
N ASP A 198 -36.14 -6.05 21.32
CA ASP A 198 -37.14 -6.72 22.14
C ASP A 198 -36.94 -8.24 22.24
N ARG A 199 -36.18 -8.85 21.31
CA ARG A 199 -35.91 -10.29 21.26
C ARG A 199 -34.55 -10.71 21.82
N GLY A 200 -33.60 -9.78 21.97
CA GLY A 200 -32.21 -10.16 22.23
C GLY A 200 -31.18 -9.13 21.79
N LEU A 201 -29.92 -9.56 21.78
CA LEU A 201 -28.76 -8.80 21.28
C LEU A 201 -28.46 -9.20 19.84
N PHE A 202 -28.35 -8.22 18.94
CA PHE A 202 -28.16 -8.46 17.52
C PHE A 202 -27.05 -7.58 16.95
N ALA A 203 -26.23 -8.16 16.09
CA ALA A 203 -25.21 -7.43 15.34
C ALA A 203 -25.57 -7.40 13.84
N TYR A 204 -25.28 -6.26 13.23
CA TYR A 204 -25.68 -5.89 11.88
C TYR A 204 -24.48 -5.45 11.07
N VAL A 205 -24.53 -5.74 9.77
CA VAL A 205 -23.72 -5.05 8.77
C VAL A 205 -24.58 -3.98 8.11
N GLU A 206 -24.04 -2.76 8.05
CA GLU A 206 -24.69 -1.61 7.44
C GLU A 206 -24.90 -1.88 5.94
N SER A 207 -26.17 -1.89 5.56
CA SER A 207 -26.68 -2.12 4.20
C SER A 207 -28.08 -1.52 4.14
N ASN A 208 -28.74 -1.55 2.98
CA ASN A 208 -30.08 -1.01 2.83
C ASN A 208 -31.08 -2.12 2.44
N PRO A 209 -31.87 -2.66 3.39
CA PRO A 209 -31.86 -2.40 4.84
C PRO A 209 -30.68 -3.10 5.57
N PRO A 210 -30.31 -2.69 6.81
CA PRO A 210 -29.23 -3.32 7.58
C PRO A 210 -29.48 -4.80 7.83
N ARG A 211 -28.43 -5.62 7.73
CA ARG A 211 -28.54 -7.07 7.75
C ARG A 211 -27.93 -7.67 9.00
N VAL A 212 -28.70 -8.50 9.69
CA VAL A 212 -28.24 -9.22 10.88
C VAL A 212 -27.25 -10.31 10.47
N TYR A 213 -26.07 -10.34 11.09
CA TYR A 213 -25.11 -11.44 10.94
C TYR A 213 -24.92 -12.24 12.24
N TYR A 214 -25.32 -11.68 13.38
CA TYR A 214 -25.29 -12.33 14.68
C TYR A 214 -26.56 -11.99 15.46
N GLY A 215 -27.11 -12.96 16.18
CA GLY A 215 -28.26 -12.75 17.05
C GLY A 215 -28.28 -13.74 18.21
N ARG A 216 -28.31 -13.22 19.43
CA ARG A 216 -28.56 -13.98 20.65
C ARG A 216 -29.95 -13.66 21.17
N LEU A 217 -30.87 -14.61 20.94
CA LEU A 217 -32.24 -14.53 21.42
C LEU A 217 -32.30 -14.80 22.92
N VAL A 218 -33.05 -13.97 23.64
CA VAL A 218 -33.40 -14.22 25.04
C VAL A 218 -34.80 -14.80 25.07
N ARG A 219 -34.94 -15.98 25.69
CA ARG A 219 -36.26 -16.60 25.89
C ARG A 219 -37.01 -15.83 26.97
N GLY A 220 -38.34 -15.78 26.97
CA GLY A 220 -39.11 -15.15 28.05
C GLY A 220 -40.43 -14.54 27.61
N GLY A 221 -41.33 -14.33 28.57
CA GLY A 221 -42.61 -13.65 28.33
C GLY A 221 -42.41 -12.13 28.26
N ASN A 222 -43.05 -11.48 27.27
CA ASN A 222 -42.94 -10.03 27.10
C ASN A 222 -43.62 -9.30 28.26
N THR A 223 -42.85 -8.82 29.23
CA THR A 223 -43.34 -7.92 30.27
C THR A 223 -43.31 -6.50 29.68
N SER A 224 -44.47 -5.88 29.49
CA SER A 224 -44.60 -4.55 28.87
C SER A 224 -44.12 -3.39 29.76
N LYS A 225 -43.35 -3.66 30.83
CA LYS A 225 -42.94 -2.69 31.85
C LYS A 225 -41.42 -2.68 31.99
N GLY A 226 -40.77 -1.56 31.67
CA GLY A 226 -39.35 -1.31 31.89
C GLY A 226 -38.55 -0.96 30.62
N ARG A 227 -37.36 -0.37 30.80
CA ARG A 227 -36.40 -0.14 29.70
C ARG A 227 -35.61 -1.43 29.48
N ARG A 228 -35.48 -1.86 28.23
CA ARG A 228 -34.68 -3.03 27.84
C ARG A 228 -33.23 -2.65 27.64
N TYR A 229 -32.31 -3.41 28.20
CA TYR A 229 -30.87 -3.16 28.05
C TYR A 229 -30.03 -4.40 28.34
N ILE A 230 -28.76 -4.33 27.97
CA ILE A 230 -27.71 -5.21 28.49
C ILE A 230 -26.77 -4.39 29.37
N ARG A 231 -26.17 -5.02 30.37
CA ARG A 231 -25.16 -4.39 31.24
C ARG A 231 -23.89 -5.21 31.21
N PHE A 232 -22.78 -4.55 30.90
CA PHE A 232 -21.47 -5.18 31.05
C PHE A 232 -21.07 -5.09 32.51
N ILE A 233 -20.89 -6.23 33.19
CA ILE A 233 -20.42 -6.30 34.57
C ILE A 233 -19.20 -7.22 34.63
N ASN A 234 -18.40 -7.09 35.70
CA ASN A 234 -17.29 -8.00 35.89
C ASN A 234 -17.82 -9.44 35.98
N GLY A 235 -17.32 -10.32 35.11
CA GLY A 235 -17.72 -11.72 35.02
C GLY A 235 -18.87 -12.02 34.05
N SER A 236 -19.62 -11.02 33.55
CA SER A 236 -20.67 -11.31 32.55
C SER A 236 -21.20 -10.11 31.77
N LEU A 237 -21.80 -10.38 30.61
CA LEU A 237 -22.70 -9.47 29.92
C LEU A 237 -24.14 -9.88 30.23
N SER A 238 -24.80 -9.15 31.12
CA SER A 238 -26.11 -9.51 31.67
C SER A 238 -27.26 -8.88 30.88
N PHE A 239 -28.33 -9.65 30.63
CA PHE A 239 -29.47 -9.23 29.80
C PHE A 239 -30.69 -8.89 30.66
N PHE A 240 -31.19 -7.67 30.50
CA PHE A 240 -32.38 -7.13 31.17
C PHE A 240 -33.45 -6.80 30.12
N ILE A 241 -33.95 -7.83 29.44
CA ILE A 241 -34.93 -7.70 28.34
C ILE A 241 -36.38 -7.92 28.82
N HIS A 242 -36.59 -8.81 29.80
CA HIS A 242 -37.91 -9.19 30.32
C HIS A 242 -38.08 -9.00 31.84
N SER A 243 -37.09 -8.47 32.55
CA SER A 243 -37.10 -8.33 34.02
C SER A 243 -37.26 -6.88 34.48
N PHE A 244 -38.02 -6.69 35.57
CA PHE A 244 -38.31 -5.39 36.20
C PHE A 244 -37.42 -5.09 37.42
N GLU A 245 -36.71 -6.09 37.97
CA GLU A 245 -35.88 -5.91 39.16
C GLU A 245 -34.38 -5.92 38.83
N LEU A 246 -33.65 -4.99 39.44
CA LEU A 246 -32.20 -4.81 39.28
C LEU A 246 -31.36 -6.05 39.65
N SER A 247 -31.95 -7.07 40.31
CA SER A 247 -31.28 -8.30 40.75
C SER A 247 -31.60 -9.57 39.95
N ASP A 248 -32.65 -9.59 39.14
CA ASP A 248 -33.05 -10.81 38.41
C ASP A 248 -32.50 -10.78 36.97
N ARG A 249 -31.26 -11.25 36.85
CA ARG A 249 -30.61 -11.53 35.56
C ARG A 249 -31.31 -12.72 34.90
N TYR A 250 -31.93 -12.49 33.74
CA TYR A 250 -32.69 -13.54 33.05
C TYR A 250 -31.80 -14.43 32.16
N ASP A 251 -30.81 -13.83 31.49
CA ASP A 251 -29.83 -14.50 30.62
C ASP A 251 -28.52 -13.69 30.66
N TRP A 252 -27.38 -14.33 30.39
CA TRP A 252 -26.07 -13.67 30.37
C TRP A 252 -25.04 -14.42 29.52
N ILE A 253 -24.04 -13.69 29.02
CA ILE A 253 -22.82 -14.28 28.47
C ILE A 253 -21.76 -14.27 29.57
N ASP A 254 -21.17 -15.42 29.86
CA ASP A 254 -20.05 -15.50 30.80
C ASP A 254 -18.81 -14.79 30.21
N ILE A 255 -18.15 -13.99 31.04
CA ILE A 255 -16.92 -13.30 30.69
C ILE A 255 -15.89 -13.67 31.77
N PRO A 256 -14.62 -13.94 31.42
CA PRO A 256 -13.59 -14.18 32.42
C PRO A 256 -13.54 -13.06 33.47
N LEU A 257 -13.55 -13.45 34.76
CA LEU A 257 -13.44 -12.52 35.87
C LEU A 257 -12.19 -11.66 35.72
N ALA A 258 -12.40 -10.34 35.74
CA ALA A 258 -11.35 -9.36 35.60
C ALA A 258 -10.44 -9.34 36.83
N SER A 259 -9.15 -9.54 36.62
CA SER A 259 -8.08 -9.26 37.59
C SER A 259 -7.59 -7.81 37.54
N SER A 260 -7.90 -7.10 36.45
CA SER A 260 -7.50 -5.72 36.18
C SER A 260 -8.60 -4.97 35.40
N ALA A 261 -8.28 -3.82 34.81
CA ALA A 261 -9.21 -3.06 33.99
C ALA A 261 -9.60 -3.83 32.71
N GLN A 262 -10.90 -3.81 32.38
CA GLN A 262 -11.47 -4.43 31.20
C GLN A 262 -12.29 -3.43 30.38
N TYR A 263 -12.37 -3.66 29.07
CA TYR A 263 -13.35 -3.03 28.20
C TYR A 263 -13.82 -4.03 27.13
N MET A 264 -15.04 -3.84 26.65
CA MET A 264 -15.62 -4.59 25.53
C MET A 264 -15.66 -3.68 24.30
N LYS A 265 -15.29 -4.18 23.12
CA LYS A 265 -15.27 -3.39 21.88
C LYS A 265 -15.81 -4.18 20.70
N LEU A 266 -16.68 -3.53 19.91
CA LEU A 266 -17.09 -3.99 18.59
C LEU A 266 -16.00 -3.61 17.58
N MET A 267 -15.31 -4.63 17.07
CA MET A 267 -14.12 -4.45 16.26
C MET A 267 -14.46 -4.15 14.78
N PRO A 268 -13.54 -3.55 14.01
CA PRO A 268 -13.72 -3.26 12.58
C PRO A 268 -14.01 -4.49 11.70
N ASP A 269 -13.60 -5.67 12.16
CA ASP A 269 -13.83 -6.98 11.54
C ASP A 269 -15.20 -7.59 11.90
N GLY A 270 -15.96 -6.97 12.81
CA GLY A 270 -17.29 -7.40 13.25
C GLY A 270 -17.29 -8.28 14.50
N TYR A 271 -16.12 -8.62 15.04
CA TYR A 271 -16.02 -9.42 16.27
C TYR A 271 -16.31 -8.56 17.51
N LEU A 272 -16.96 -9.14 18.52
CA LEU A 272 -17.19 -8.48 19.82
C LEU A 272 -16.20 -9.04 20.85
N LYS A 273 -15.09 -8.31 21.06
CA LYS A 273 -13.98 -8.78 21.90
C LYS A 273 -13.94 -8.06 23.24
N VAL A 274 -13.55 -8.80 24.27
CA VAL A 274 -13.28 -8.27 25.61
C VAL A 274 -11.77 -8.23 25.81
N PHE A 275 -11.27 -7.06 26.22
CA PHE A 275 -9.86 -6.82 26.48
C PHE A 275 -9.65 -6.64 27.98
N GLU A 276 -8.54 -7.18 28.49
CA GLU A 276 -8.07 -6.97 29.86
C GLU A 276 -6.62 -6.51 29.87
N LEU A 277 -6.30 -5.55 30.72
CA LEU A 277 -4.94 -5.08 30.94
C LEU A 277 -4.16 -6.06 31.83
N LYS A 278 -3.27 -6.86 31.24
CA LYS A 278 -2.42 -7.83 31.95
C LYS A 278 -0.96 -7.49 31.72
N HIS A 279 -0.19 -7.35 32.81
CA HIS A 279 1.24 -6.99 32.74
C HIS A 279 1.48 -5.73 31.89
N GLU A 280 0.69 -4.68 32.10
CA GLU A 280 0.69 -3.42 31.32
C GLU A 280 0.36 -3.55 29.83
N VAL A 281 -0.07 -4.73 29.34
CA VAL A 281 -0.46 -4.95 27.93
C VAL A 281 -1.95 -5.31 27.82
N TRP A 282 -2.64 -4.75 26.82
CA TRP A 282 -4.03 -5.10 26.51
C TRP A 282 -4.11 -6.46 25.82
N THR A 283 -4.78 -7.41 26.45
CA THR A 283 -4.93 -8.78 25.96
C THR A 283 -6.39 -9.11 25.69
N VAL A 284 -6.68 -9.80 24.58
CA VAL A 284 -8.03 -10.34 24.34
C VAL A 284 -8.25 -11.52 25.27
N VAL A 285 -9.27 -11.46 26.12
CA VAL A 285 -9.58 -12.53 27.10
C VAL A 285 -10.73 -13.42 26.65
N THR A 286 -11.63 -12.89 25.83
CA THR A 286 -12.70 -13.66 25.21
C THR A 286 -13.26 -12.92 23.99
N ASP A 287 -13.85 -13.69 23.09
CA ASP A 287 -14.61 -13.22 21.94
C ASP A 287 -16.05 -13.72 22.11
N LEU A 288 -17.00 -12.79 22.27
CA LEU A 288 -18.39 -13.12 22.60
C LEU A 288 -19.18 -13.63 21.39
N THR A 289 -18.58 -13.61 20.21
CA THR A 289 -19.17 -14.00 18.94
C THR A 289 -18.59 -15.31 18.39
N SER A 290 -17.36 -15.69 18.76
CA SER A 290 -16.64 -16.86 18.22
C SER A 290 -17.27 -18.21 18.55
N ASP A 291 -17.97 -18.34 19.69
CA ASP A 291 -18.62 -19.60 20.06
C ASP A 291 -19.81 -19.94 19.14
N PHE A 292 -20.29 -18.95 18.37
CA PHE A 292 -21.46 -19.06 17.51
C PHE A 292 -21.16 -18.89 16.03
N LEU A 293 -20.03 -18.24 15.70
CA LEU A 293 -19.66 -17.87 14.34
C LEU A 293 -18.28 -18.45 14.02
N ASP A 294 -18.16 -19.12 12.86
CA ASP A 294 -16.85 -19.42 12.28
C ASP A 294 -16.30 -18.21 11.50
N ASP A 295 -15.04 -18.29 11.08
CA ASP A 295 -14.37 -17.17 10.43
C ASP A 295 -15.02 -16.73 9.11
N CYS A 296 -15.68 -17.65 8.41
CA CYS A 296 -16.45 -17.34 7.20
C CYS A 296 -17.84 -16.75 7.49
N SER A 297 -18.24 -16.67 8.77
CA SER A 297 -19.56 -16.17 9.19
C SER A 297 -19.60 -14.67 9.44
N TYR A 298 -18.51 -13.94 9.17
CA TYR A 298 -18.50 -12.48 9.20
C TYR A 298 -18.72 -11.92 7.78
N PRO A 299 -19.62 -10.93 7.61
CA PRO A 299 -19.99 -10.41 6.29
C PRO A 299 -18.81 -9.93 5.43
N LEU A 300 -17.75 -9.37 6.01
CA LEU A 300 -16.64 -8.80 5.23
C LEU A 300 -15.35 -9.63 5.27
N THR A 301 -15.35 -10.87 5.77
CA THR A 301 -14.13 -11.73 5.82
C THR A 301 -13.44 -11.84 4.47
N CYS A 302 -14.19 -12.09 3.40
CA CYS A 302 -13.66 -12.17 2.03
C CYS A 302 -13.98 -10.93 1.19
N GLY A 303 -14.53 -9.88 1.80
CA GLY A 303 -15.03 -8.70 1.11
C GLY A 303 -16.34 -8.95 0.34
N ARG A 304 -16.78 -7.94 -0.41
CA ARG A 304 -18.06 -7.97 -1.14
C ARG A 304 -18.02 -8.91 -2.35
N ASN A 305 -19.17 -9.49 -2.69
CA ASN A 305 -19.36 -10.42 -3.82
C ASN A 305 -18.40 -11.63 -3.81
N SER A 306 -18.00 -12.11 -2.63
CA SER A 306 -16.99 -13.18 -2.51
C SER A 306 -17.56 -14.44 -1.87
N ILE A 307 -16.97 -15.59 -2.19
CA ILE A 307 -17.26 -16.87 -1.56
C ILE A 307 -16.12 -17.19 -0.57
N CYS A 308 -16.48 -17.58 0.66
CA CYS A 308 -15.57 -18.09 1.68
C CYS A 308 -15.76 -19.61 1.80
N SER A 309 -14.72 -20.36 1.48
CA SER A 309 -14.65 -21.82 1.62
C SER A 309 -13.95 -22.24 2.90
N THR A 310 -14.06 -23.52 3.26
CA THR A 310 -13.38 -24.12 4.42
C THR A 310 -11.90 -23.71 4.45
N ASN A 311 -11.38 -23.29 5.61
CA ASN A 311 -10.05 -22.68 5.82
C ASN A 311 -9.91 -21.20 5.36
N GLN A 312 -10.99 -20.42 5.35
CA GLN A 312 -10.97 -18.98 5.00
C GLN A 312 -10.46 -18.68 3.57
N GLN A 313 -10.61 -19.63 2.65
CA GLN A 313 -10.18 -19.41 1.27
C GLN A 313 -11.23 -18.58 0.52
N CYS A 314 -10.83 -17.38 0.10
CA CYS A 314 -11.69 -16.43 -0.60
C CYS A 314 -11.61 -16.59 -2.12
N SER A 315 -12.76 -16.61 -2.81
CA SER A 315 -12.86 -16.72 -4.27
C SER A 315 -14.05 -15.94 -4.85
N CYS A 316 -14.05 -15.69 -6.16
CA CYS A 316 -15.16 -15.00 -6.83
C CYS A 316 -16.20 -15.98 -7.39
N PRO A 317 -17.50 -15.63 -7.37
CA PRO A 317 -18.58 -16.45 -7.91
C PRO A 317 -18.58 -16.41 -9.44
N GLY A 318 -17.70 -17.18 -10.08
CA GLY A 318 -17.62 -17.31 -11.54
C GLY A 318 -16.71 -16.26 -12.21
N ILE A 319 -15.61 -16.75 -12.80
CA ILE A 319 -14.56 -15.93 -13.44
C ILE A 319 -15.01 -15.14 -14.67
N GLU A 320 -16.14 -15.51 -15.28
CA GLU A 320 -16.71 -14.84 -16.45
C GLU A 320 -17.46 -13.55 -16.10
N TYR A 321 -17.95 -13.43 -14.86
CA TYR A 321 -18.80 -12.33 -14.42
C TYR A 321 -18.16 -11.49 -13.30
N PHE A 322 -17.26 -12.08 -12.53
CA PHE A 322 -16.60 -11.42 -11.41
C PHE A 322 -15.09 -11.57 -11.49
N ARG A 323 -14.37 -10.50 -11.13
CA ARG A 323 -12.92 -10.49 -10.99
C ARG A 323 -12.55 -10.02 -9.58
N PRO A 324 -11.49 -10.57 -8.96
CA PRO A 324 -11.04 -10.10 -7.66
C PRO A 324 -10.65 -8.63 -7.74
N VAL A 325 -10.92 -7.87 -6.67
CA VAL A 325 -10.51 -6.46 -6.57
C VAL A 325 -8.99 -6.35 -6.60
N ASN A 326 -8.31 -7.29 -5.95
CA ASN A 326 -6.87 -7.44 -5.97
C ASN A 326 -6.50 -8.93 -6.03
N ASN A 327 -5.75 -9.33 -7.08
CA ASN A 327 -5.31 -10.72 -7.25
C ASN A 327 -4.41 -11.22 -6.10
N ARG A 328 -3.70 -10.32 -5.40
CA ARG A 328 -2.81 -10.65 -4.28
C ARG A 328 -3.51 -10.66 -2.92
N GLN A 329 -4.70 -10.06 -2.84
CA GLN A 329 -5.48 -9.96 -1.60
C GLN A 329 -6.93 -10.36 -1.88
N PRO A 330 -7.22 -11.67 -1.99
CA PRO A 330 -8.55 -12.18 -2.31
C PRO A 330 -9.63 -11.79 -1.28
N ASN A 331 -9.22 -11.46 -0.05
CA ASN A 331 -10.08 -11.00 1.03
C ASN A 331 -10.63 -9.58 0.85
N LEU A 332 -10.15 -8.81 -0.14
CA LEU A 332 -10.69 -7.48 -0.44
C LEU A 332 -12.02 -7.50 -1.20
N GLY A 333 -12.45 -8.66 -1.71
CA GLY A 333 -13.70 -8.77 -2.45
C GLY A 333 -13.53 -9.04 -3.94
N CYS A 334 -14.67 -9.13 -4.61
CA CYS A 334 -14.80 -9.25 -6.05
C CYS A 334 -15.62 -8.09 -6.64
N SER A 335 -15.25 -7.69 -7.85
CA SER A 335 -15.94 -6.68 -8.66
C SER A 335 -16.65 -7.33 -9.84
N GLU A 336 -17.86 -6.86 -10.13
CA GLU A 336 -18.62 -7.23 -11.34
C GLU A 336 -17.85 -6.75 -12.58
N ILE A 337 -17.68 -7.63 -13.58
CA ILE A 337 -17.03 -7.29 -14.86
C ILE A 337 -17.96 -6.39 -15.69
N THR A 338 -19.25 -6.75 -15.73
CA THR A 338 -20.29 -5.94 -16.37
C THR A 338 -21.35 -5.57 -15.32
N PRO A 339 -21.50 -4.28 -14.97
CA PRO A 339 -22.51 -3.84 -14.01
C PRO A 339 -23.95 -4.14 -14.47
N LEU A 340 -24.82 -4.48 -13.52
CA LEU A 340 -26.25 -4.72 -13.77
C LEU A 340 -26.96 -3.47 -14.31
N LYS A 341 -27.77 -3.64 -15.38
CA LYS A 341 -28.63 -2.60 -15.95
C LYS A 341 -30.10 -2.88 -15.66
N CYS A 342 -30.74 -2.07 -14.83
CA CYS A 342 -32.15 -2.21 -14.42
C CYS A 342 -33.14 -2.31 -15.61
N ASN A 343 -32.90 -1.61 -16.71
CA ASN A 343 -33.85 -1.50 -17.83
C ASN A 343 -33.77 -2.64 -18.87
N SER A 344 -32.89 -3.63 -18.69
CA SER A 344 -32.72 -4.73 -19.66
C SER A 344 -32.82 -6.11 -19.02
N ILE A 345 -34.02 -6.45 -18.53
CA ILE A 345 -34.33 -7.75 -17.92
C ILE A 345 -33.99 -8.92 -18.87
N LYS A 346 -34.13 -8.71 -20.19
CA LYS A 346 -33.82 -9.73 -21.22
C LYS A 346 -32.34 -10.11 -21.31
N ASP A 347 -31.46 -9.25 -20.78
CA ASP A 347 -30.01 -9.42 -20.85
C ASP A 347 -29.44 -9.84 -19.48
N GLN A 348 -30.31 -10.16 -18.52
CA GLN A 348 -29.93 -10.58 -17.17
C GLN A 348 -30.15 -12.07 -17.01
N GLU A 349 -29.20 -12.75 -16.40
CA GLU A 349 -29.31 -14.17 -16.06
C GLU A 349 -28.84 -14.42 -14.63
N PHE A 350 -29.06 -15.64 -14.14
CA PHE A 350 -28.63 -16.05 -12.81
C PHE A 350 -27.49 -17.07 -12.91
N ILE A 351 -26.38 -16.80 -12.23
CA ILE A 351 -25.41 -17.83 -11.90
C ILE A 351 -25.84 -18.54 -10.61
N VAL A 352 -25.64 -19.85 -10.55
CA VAL A 352 -26.06 -20.68 -9.42
C VAL A 352 -24.87 -21.00 -8.55
N VAL A 353 -24.96 -20.67 -7.26
CA VAL A 353 -24.02 -21.14 -6.25
C VAL A 353 -24.79 -22.01 -5.25
N LYS A 354 -24.42 -23.28 -5.19
CA LYS A 354 -25.07 -24.30 -4.36
C LYS A 354 -24.43 -24.38 -2.99
N ASN A 355 -25.17 -24.91 -2.01
CA ASN A 355 -24.69 -25.18 -0.66
C ASN A 355 -24.13 -23.91 0.00
N ILE A 356 -24.93 -22.85 0.06
CA ILE A 356 -24.57 -21.61 0.76
C ILE A 356 -25.38 -21.48 2.03
N THR A 357 -24.77 -20.98 3.11
CA THR A 357 -25.50 -20.58 4.31
C THR A 357 -25.93 -19.12 4.20
N PRO A 358 -27.24 -18.80 4.32
CA PRO A 358 -27.68 -17.41 4.34
C PRO A 358 -27.21 -16.66 5.58
N PHE A 359 -26.78 -15.41 5.38
CA PHE A 359 -26.64 -14.39 6.41
C PHE A 359 -27.97 -13.68 6.66
N ALA A 360 -29.04 -14.44 6.92
CA ALA A 360 -30.36 -13.84 7.04
C ALA A 360 -31.19 -14.53 8.13
N PHE A 361 -31.72 -13.71 9.03
CA PHE A 361 -32.55 -14.11 10.17
C PHE A 361 -34.05 -13.94 9.89
N THR A 362 -34.42 -13.36 8.75
CA THR A 362 -35.82 -13.12 8.36
C THR A 362 -35.93 -13.17 6.85
N ALA A 363 -36.84 -14.00 6.36
CA ALA A 363 -37.10 -14.14 4.93
C ALA A 363 -37.89 -12.93 4.41
N ASP A 364 -37.61 -12.52 3.16
CA ASP A 364 -38.41 -11.52 2.47
C ASP A 364 -39.78 -12.10 2.07
N MET A 365 -39.82 -13.41 1.78
CA MET A 365 -41.04 -14.17 1.51
C MET A 365 -40.92 -15.59 2.05
N GLU A 366 -42.02 -16.11 2.59
CA GLU A 366 -42.13 -17.47 3.11
C GLU A 366 -43.19 -18.26 2.32
N GLY A 367 -43.05 -19.58 2.26
CA GLY A 367 -44.02 -20.45 1.60
C GLY A 367 -44.03 -20.36 0.08
N VAL A 368 -42.97 -19.83 -0.52
CA VAL A 368 -42.83 -19.67 -1.98
C VAL A 368 -41.95 -20.77 -2.56
N ASN A 369 -42.07 -21.02 -3.86
CA ASN A 369 -41.14 -21.92 -4.57
C ASN A 369 -39.92 -21.15 -5.12
N MET A 370 -38.89 -21.90 -5.52
CA MET A 370 -37.65 -21.34 -6.06
C MET A 370 -37.86 -20.40 -7.25
N GLU A 371 -38.79 -20.72 -8.16
CA GLU A 371 -39.00 -19.91 -9.37
C GLU A 371 -39.64 -18.57 -9.03
N THR A 372 -40.61 -18.57 -8.11
CA THR A 372 -41.24 -17.34 -7.60
C THR A 372 -40.18 -16.43 -6.96
N CYS A 373 -39.26 -17.00 -6.18
CA CYS A 373 -38.16 -16.26 -5.56
C CYS A 373 -37.24 -15.59 -6.60
N LYS A 374 -36.91 -16.29 -7.70
CA LYS A 374 -36.11 -15.73 -8.80
C LYS A 374 -36.83 -14.60 -9.54
N GLN A 375 -38.10 -14.81 -9.88
CA GLN A 375 -38.90 -13.82 -10.62
C GLN A 375 -39.02 -12.51 -9.85
N GLU A 376 -39.23 -12.59 -8.53
CA GLU A 376 -39.26 -11.41 -7.66
C GLU A 376 -37.94 -10.64 -7.65
N CYS A 377 -36.80 -11.34 -7.67
CA CYS A 377 -35.50 -10.68 -7.80
C CYS A 377 -35.26 -10.06 -9.19
N LEU A 378 -35.77 -10.67 -10.26
CA LEU A 378 -35.67 -10.09 -11.61
C LEU A 378 -36.47 -8.79 -11.69
N ASN A 379 -37.68 -8.79 -11.14
CA ASN A 379 -38.59 -7.64 -11.16
C ASN A 379 -38.13 -6.48 -10.26
N LYS A 380 -37.29 -6.75 -9.25
CA LYS A 380 -36.69 -5.71 -8.39
C LYS A 380 -35.30 -5.32 -8.87
N CYS A 381 -35.15 -4.08 -9.32
CA CYS A 381 -33.83 -3.58 -9.76
C CYS A 381 -32.79 -3.49 -8.66
N SER A 382 -33.20 -3.26 -7.42
CA SER A 382 -32.29 -3.27 -6.28
C SER A 382 -31.78 -4.68 -5.95
N CYS A 383 -32.48 -5.74 -6.35
CA CYS A 383 -32.10 -7.11 -6.03
C CYS A 383 -30.88 -7.58 -6.84
N LYS A 384 -29.85 -8.04 -6.14
CA LYS A 384 -28.62 -8.61 -6.69
C LYS A 384 -28.59 -10.12 -6.69
N ALA A 385 -29.34 -10.78 -5.81
CA ALA A 385 -29.47 -12.23 -5.84
C ALA A 385 -30.78 -12.71 -5.21
N ALA A 386 -31.22 -13.89 -5.59
CA ALA A 386 -32.27 -14.63 -4.92
C ALA A 386 -31.63 -15.80 -4.15
N LEU A 387 -31.76 -15.84 -2.84
CA LEU A 387 -31.38 -16.99 -2.03
C LEU A 387 -32.65 -17.75 -1.64
N PHE A 388 -32.70 -19.02 -1.98
CA PHE A 388 -33.81 -19.90 -1.68
C PHE A 388 -33.36 -21.02 -0.74
N GLN A 389 -34.02 -21.15 0.40
CA GLN A 389 -33.77 -22.17 1.40
C GLN A 389 -35.05 -22.97 1.64
N TYR A 390 -34.93 -24.29 1.75
CA TYR A 390 -36.06 -25.16 2.08
C TYR A 390 -35.61 -26.27 3.02
N SER A 391 -36.55 -26.85 3.76
CA SER A 391 -36.28 -27.98 4.65
C SER A 391 -36.30 -29.30 3.85
N SER A 392 -37.50 -29.81 3.58
CA SER A 392 -37.73 -31.08 2.88
C SER A 392 -38.50 -30.91 1.57
N ASN A 393 -39.33 -29.87 1.45
CA ASN A 393 -40.18 -29.63 0.28
C ASN A 393 -39.68 -28.44 -0.55
N ALA A 394 -39.14 -28.70 -1.74
CA ALA A 394 -38.66 -27.66 -2.65
C ALA A 394 -39.77 -26.75 -3.24
N SER A 395 -41.05 -27.12 -3.07
CA SER A 395 -42.19 -26.31 -3.53
C SER A 395 -42.63 -25.22 -2.55
N SER A 396 -42.10 -25.21 -1.32
CA SER A 396 -42.44 -24.23 -0.28
C SER A 396 -41.24 -24.01 0.64
N GLY A 397 -40.56 -22.88 0.45
CA GLY A 397 -39.38 -22.49 1.23
C GLY A 397 -39.35 -21.00 1.54
N GLU A 398 -38.22 -20.58 2.08
CA GLU A 398 -37.90 -19.21 2.45
C GLU A 398 -37.07 -18.56 1.32
N CYS A 399 -37.45 -17.33 0.95
CA CYS A 399 -36.78 -16.54 -0.07
C CYS A 399 -36.19 -15.27 0.53
N PHE A 400 -34.94 -14.99 0.19
CA PHE A 400 -34.20 -13.81 0.60
C PHE A 400 -33.68 -13.07 -0.63
N LEU A 401 -33.86 -11.75 -0.66
CA LEU A 401 -33.62 -10.88 -1.81
C LEU A 401 -32.59 -9.78 -1.49
N PRO A 402 -31.29 -10.12 -1.32
CA PRO A 402 -30.23 -9.13 -1.14
C PRO A 402 -30.18 -8.03 -2.18
N SER A 403 -30.15 -6.79 -1.69
CA SER A 403 -29.69 -5.63 -2.45
C SER A 403 -28.17 -5.56 -2.57
N GLU A 404 -27.47 -6.27 -1.67
CA GLU A 404 -26.03 -6.30 -1.60
C GLU A 404 -25.53 -7.70 -1.24
N LEU A 405 -24.42 -8.10 -1.86
CA LEU A 405 -23.75 -9.37 -1.59
C LEU A 405 -22.45 -9.12 -0.86
N PHE A 406 -22.40 -9.65 0.35
CA PHE A 406 -21.21 -9.70 1.20
C PHE A 406 -20.45 -11.01 0.95
N THR A 407 -19.63 -11.42 1.91
CA THR A 407 -19.07 -12.78 1.94
C THR A 407 -20.21 -13.79 1.91
N MET A 408 -20.04 -14.86 1.16
CA MET A 408 -20.99 -15.97 1.03
C MET A 408 -20.30 -17.24 1.51
N LYS A 409 -20.82 -17.83 2.57
CA LYS A 409 -20.23 -19.02 3.18
C LYS A 409 -20.71 -20.28 2.48
N THR A 410 -19.79 -21.14 2.06
CA THR A 410 -20.15 -22.49 1.62
C THR A 410 -20.53 -23.34 2.83
N ALA A 411 -21.75 -23.88 2.83
CA ALA A 411 -22.27 -24.76 3.87
C ALA A 411 -21.63 -26.16 3.79
N GLY A 412 -21.52 -26.82 4.96
CA GLY A 412 -21.38 -28.28 5.02
C GLY A 412 -22.64 -28.99 4.50
N ALA A 413 -22.52 -30.28 4.17
CA ALA A 413 -23.43 -31.10 3.36
C ALA A 413 -24.94 -31.22 3.77
N TYR A 414 -25.43 -30.42 4.73
CA TYR A 414 -26.74 -30.59 5.37
C TYR A 414 -27.74 -29.42 5.17
N GLN A 415 -27.43 -28.41 4.35
CA GLN A 415 -28.32 -27.27 4.10
C GLN A 415 -28.81 -27.26 2.64
N ASN A 416 -30.12 -27.40 2.45
CA ASN A 416 -30.80 -27.30 1.16
C ASN A 416 -31.03 -25.83 0.79
N ALA A 417 -29.94 -25.12 0.49
CA ALA A 417 -29.97 -23.71 0.12
C ALA A 417 -29.22 -23.46 -1.20
N SER A 418 -29.83 -22.67 -2.08
CA SER A 418 -29.27 -22.27 -3.37
C SER A 418 -29.32 -20.76 -3.51
N LEU A 419 -28.19 -20.18 -3.92
CA LEU A 419 -28.08 -18.77 -4.23
C LEU A 419 -28.04 -18.57 -5.76
N PHE A 420 -28.86 -17.66 -6.24
CA PHE A 420 -28.96 -17.26 -7.64
C PHE A 420 -28.50 -15.81 -7.77
N ILE A 421 -27.24 -15.60 -8.17
CA ILE A 421 -26.66 -14.26 -8.31
C ILE A 421 -27.01 -13.70 -9.68
N LYS A 422 -27.61 -12.52 -9.70
CA LYS A 422 -28.03 -11.82 -10.91
C LYS A 422 -26.80 -11.22 -11.58
N VAL A 423 -26.59 -11.54 -12.87
CA VAL A 423 -25.45 -11.05 -13.66
C VAL A 423 -25.94 -10.48 -15.00
N GLN A 424 -25.12 -9.59 -15.58
CA GLN A 424 -25.41 -8.96 -16.86
C GLN A 424 -24.69 -9.69 -17.99
N ASN A 425 -25.44 -10.17 -18.98
CA ASN A 425 -24.89 -10.81 -20.17
C ASN A 425 -24.47 -9.74 -21.19
N ALA A 426 -23.16 -9.67 -21.48
CA ALA A 426 -22.61 -8.71 -22.44
C ALA A 426 -22.93 -9.06 -23.91
N LYS A 427 -23.48 -10.26 -24.20
CA LYS A 427 -23.66 -10.78 -25.57
C LYS A 427 -25.05 -10.55 -26.18
N SER A 428 -25.95 -9.82 -25.52
CA SER A 428 -27.38 -9.78 -25.88
C SER A 428 -27.82 -8.66 -26.85
N HIS A 429 -26.89 -7.94 -27.50
CA HIS A 429 -27.26 -7.08 -28.62
C HIS A 429 -26.93 -7.71 -29.98
N ASN A 430 -27.95 -8.35 -30.55
CA ASN A 430 -28.27 -8.48 -31.98
C ASN A 430 -27.11 -8.41 -32.99
N PHE A 431 -26.26 -9.43 -33.01
CA PHE A 431 -25.32 -9.66 -34.12
C PHE A 431 -26.05 -9.82 -35.48
N ALA A 432 -27.26 -10.39 -35.50
CA ALA A 432 -27.96 -10.70 -36.75
C ALA A 432 -28.46 -9.45 -37.52
N THR A 433 -28.96 -8.42 -36.82
CA THR A 433 -29.51 -7.21 -37.47
C THR A 433 -28.39 -6.27 -37.93
N ILE A 434 -27.27 -6.24 -37.19
CA ILE A 434 -26.07 -5.48 -37.56
C ILE A 434 -25.42 -6.11 -38.79
N ILE A 435 -25.37 -7.44 -38.91
CA ILE A 435 -24.79 -8.11 -40.08
C ILE A 435 -25.52 -7.72 -41.37
N VAL A 436 -26.86 -7.68 -41.41
CA VAL A 436 -27.59 -7.38 -42.66
C VAL A 436 -27.45 -5.92 -43.09
N ALA A 437 -27.55 -4.97 -42.15
CA ALA A 437 -27.34 -3.55 -42.45
C ALA A 437 -25.86 -3.23 -42.76
N SER A 438 -24.93 -3.86 -42.02
CA SER A 438 -23.50 -3.79 -42.26
C SER A 438 -23.09 -4.42 -43.58
N SER A 439 -23.77 -5.47 -44.06
CA SER A 439 -23.42 -6.11 -45.34
C SER A 439 -23.70 -5.17 -46.51
N ILE A 440 -24.81 -4.45 -46.47
CA ILE A 440 -25.20 -3.51 -47.54
C ILE A 440 -24.32 -2.25 -47.47
N ALA A 441 -24.13 -1.68 -46.28
CA ALA A 441 -23.26 -0.51 -46.10
C ALA A 441 -21.79 -0.83 -46.38
N SER A 442 -21.31 -2.01 -45.97
CA SER A 442 -19.94 -2.46 -46.21
C SER A 442 -19.75 -2.85 -47.68
N PHE A 443 -20.75 -3.37 -48.40
CA PHE A 443 -20.63 -3.58 -49.84
C PHE A 443 -20.54 -2.28 -50.63
N VAL A 444 -21.35 -1.26 -50.26
CA VAL A 444 -21.26 0.07 -50.87
C VAL A 444 -19.94 0.76 -50.51
N LEU A 445 -19.51 0.66 -49.25
CA LEU A 445 -18.22 1.19 -48.81
C LEU A 445 -17.06 0.41 -49.42
N LEU A 446 -17.19 -0.90 -49.67
CA LEU A 446 -16.20 -1.73 -50.35
C LEU A 446 -16.07 -1.31 -51.81
N LEU A 447 -17.17 -1.00 -52.50
CA LEU A 447 -17.10 -0.50 -53.88
C LEU A 447 -16.49 0.90 -53.97
N VAL A 448 -16.83 1.79 -53.03
CA VAL A 448 -16.24 3.14 -52.95
C VAL A 448 -14.77 3.07 -52.54
N THR A 449 -14.43 2.21 -51.58
CA THR A 449 -13.03 2.00 -51.16
C THR A 449 -12.24 1.25 -52.21
N ILE A 450 -12.79 0.30 -52.97
CA ILE A 450 -12.12 -0.33 -54.10
C ILE A 450 -11.91 0.70 -55.22
N GLY A 451 -12.89 1.55 -55.53
CA GLY A 451 -12.71 2.64 -56.49
C GLY A 451 -11.67 3.67 -56.03
N PHE A 452 -11.68 4.01 -54.73
CA PHE A 452 -10.72 4.93 -54.12
C PHE A 452 -9.34 4.29 -53.95
N ILE A 453 -9.24 2.99 -53.70
CA ILE A 453 -8.00 2.20 -53.64
C ILE A 453 -7.47 1.98 -55.05
N MET A 454 -8.29 1.76 -56.08
CA MET A 454 -7.79 1.71 -57.46
C MET A 454 -7.31 3.09 -57.93
N TYR A 455 -7.99 4.17 -57.52
CA TYR A 455 -7.53 5.54 -57.73
C TYR A 455 -6.23 5.84 -56.96
N ILE A 456 -6.15 5.46 -55.69
CA ILE A 456 -4.95 5.60 -54.85
C ILE A 456 -3.84 4.66 -55.29
N VAL A 457 -4.10 3.46 -55.80
CA VAL A 457 -3.08 2.51 -56.28
C VAL A 457 -2.59 2.95 -57.65
N ASN A 458 -3.43 3.50 -58.53
CA ASN A 458 -2.96 4.12 -59.77
C ASN A 458 -2.17 5.42 -59.49
N LYS A 459 -2.51 6.16 -58.43
CA LYS A 459 -1.73 7.31 -57.95
C LYS A 459 -0.44 6.90 -57.23
N ARG A 460 -0.50 5.87 -56.38
CA ARG A 460 0.62 5.32 -55.58
C ARG A 460 1.53 4.40 -56.36
N LYS A 461 1.13 3.87 -57.52
CA LYS A 461 2.10 3.28 -58.45
C LYS A 461 3.10 4.31 -58.96
N GLY A 462 2.79 5.61 -58.87
CA GLY A 462 3.73 6.71 -59.05
C GLY A 462 4.36 7.26 -57.76
N GLU A 463 3.89 6.88 -56.56
CA GLU A 463 4.43 7.36 -55.26
C GLU A 463 5.15 6.27 -54.44
N ALA A 464 4.98 4.98 -54.73
CA ALA A 464 5.68 3.88 -54.07
C ALA A 464 7.12 3.72 -54.57
N GLU A 465 7.45 4.30 -55.74
CA GLU A 465 8.85 4.54 -56.14
C GLU A 465 9.48 5.70 -55.33
N MET A 466 8.67 6.51 -54.61
CA MET A 466 9.12 7.70 -53.87
C MET A 466 9.33 7.47 -52.36
N GLU A 467 8.74 6.44 -51.74
CA GLU A 467 8.90 6.16 -50.28
C GLU A 467 10.14 5.30 -49.95
N GLU A 468 10.73 4.58 -50.91
CA GLU A 468 12.08 4.02 -50.76
C GLU A 468 13.19 5.11 -50.87
N GLU A 469 12.85 6.29 -51.40
CA GLU A 469 13.75 7.42 -51.67
C GLU A 469 13.89 8.43 -50.50
N TYR A 470 13.07 8.36 -49.43
CA TYR A 470 13.04 9.40 -48.39
C TYR A 470 14.20 9.38 -47.37
N PHE A 471 15.03 8.34 -47.37
CA PHE A 471 16.23 8.27 -46.51
C PHE A 471 17.53 8.60 -47.25
N ASP A 472 17.47 8.81 -48.57
CA ASP A 472 18.62 9.26 -49.32
C ASP A 472 18.66 10.79 -49.27
N GLN A 473 19.73 11.32 -48.67
CA GLN A 473 20.13 12.74 -48.66
C GLN A 473 19.69 13.63 -47.48
N VAL A 474 19.92 13.18 -46.23
CA VAL A 474 20.11 14.13 -45.10
C VAL A 474 21.57 14.09 -44.62
N PRO A 475 22.34 15.19 -44.74
CA PRO A 475 23.71 15.25 -44.21
C PRO A 475 23.74 14.99 -42.69
N GLY A 476 24.56 14.03 -42.25
CA GLY A 476 24.78 13.73 -40.83
C GLY A 476 24.08 12.49 -40.26
N MET A 477 23.40 11.67 -41.08
CA MET A 477 22.87 10.36 -40.67
C MET A 477 23.94 9.26 -40.68
N PRO A 478 23.83 8.23 -39.81
CA PRO A 478 24.69 7.04 -39.85
C PRO A 478 24.62 6.30 -41.19
N THR A 479 25.71 5.61 -41.56
CA THR A 479 25.77 4.83 -42.81
C THR A 479 24.68 3.77 -42.86
N ARG A 480 23.98 3.65 -43.99
CA ARG A 480 23.00 2.59 -44.22
C ARG A 480 23.70 1.35 -44.79
N PHE A 481 23.69 0.26 -44.05
CA PHE A 481 24.22 -1.02 -44.50
C PHE A 481 23.13 -1.86 -45.17
N SER A 482 23.48 -2.60 -46.22
CA SER A 482 22.59 -3.62 -46.75
C SER A 482 22.52 -4.84 -45.82
N TYR A 483 21.42 -5.59 -45.84
CA TYR A 483 21.31 -6.82 -45.04
C TYR A 483 22.38 -7.85 -45.44
N GLU A 484 22.71 -7.93 -46.72
CA GLU A 484 23.70 -8.88 -47.21
C GLU A 484 25.11 -8.48 -46.74
N GLU A 485 25.45 -7.20 -46.69
CA GLU A 485 26.69 -6.72 -46.06
C GLU A 485 26.79 -7.15 -44.59
N LEU A 486 25.72 -6.96 -43.81
CA LEU A 486 25.73 -7.35 -42.39
C LEU A 486 25.83 -8.87 -42.22
N LYS A 487 25.16 -9.63 -43.09
CA LYS A 487 25.20 -11.09 -43.09
C LYS A 487 26.59 -11.62 -43.46
N ILE A 488 27.28 -10.99 -44.42
CA ILE A 488 28.68 -11.29 -44.75
C ILE A 488 29.59 -10.92 -43.58
N ALA A 489 29.49 -9.68 -43.08
CA ALA A 489 30.33 -9.16 -42.02
C ALA A 489 30.25 -9.96 -40.72
N THR A 490 29.09 -10.57 -40.42
CA THR A 490 28.85 -11.36 -39.20
C THR A 490 28.92 -12.88 -39.43
N GLU A 491 29.34 -13.32 -40.61
CA GLU A 491 29.38 -14.74 -41.00
C GLU A 491 28.04 -15.47 -40.75
N ASN A 492 26.94 -14.89 -41.23
CA ASN A 492 25.56 -15.30 -40.94
C ASN A 492 25.19 -15.21 -39.46
N PHE A 493 25.61 -14.13 -38.78
CA PHE A 493 25.33 -13.91 -37.35
C PHE A 493 25.81 -15.07 -36.46
N SER A 494 26.97 -15.65 -36.78
CA SER A 494 27.47 -16.88 -36.15
C SER A 494 27.90 -16.69 -34.69
N LYS A 495 28.58 -15.57 -34.40
CA LYS A 495 29.17 -15.31 -33.09
C LYS A 495 28.37 -14.30 -32.29
N LYS A 496 27.55 -14.80 -31.37
CA LYS A 496 26.75 -13.99 -30.45
C LYS A 496 27.62 -13.44 -29.31
N LEU A 497 27.60 -12.12 -29.11
CA LEU A 497 28.29 -11.40 -28.03
C LEU A 497 27.43 -11.28 -26.77
N GLY A 498 26.12 -11.18 -26.95
CA GLY A 498 25.15 -11.04 -25.85
C GLY A 498 23.69 -11.03 -26.32
N GLU A 499 22.78 -11.12 -25.37
CA GLU A 499 21.32 -11.03 -25.56
C GLU A 499 20.73 -10.16 -24.46
N GLY A 500 19.85 -9.22 -24.80
CA GLY A 500 19.18 -8.34 -23.86
C GLY A 500 17.71 -8.12 -24.21
N GLY A 501 17.02 -7.29 -23.42
CA GLY A 501 15.58 -7.01 -23.59
C GLY A 501 15.20 -6.34 -24.92
N PHE A 502 16.18 -5.82 -25.65
CA PHE A 502 16.00 -5.19 -26.96
C PHE A 502 16.49 -6.05 -28.13
N GLY A 503 17.04 -7.25 -27.88
CA GLY A 503 17.45 -8.18 -28.94
C GLY A 503 18.86 -8.77 -28.75
N SER A 504 19.41 -9.31 -29.83
CA SER A 504 20.69 -10.04 -29.83
C SER A 504 21.82 -9.23 -30.46
N VAL A 505 23.05 -9.35 -29.93
CA VAL A 505 24.24 -8.66 -30.45
C VAL A 505 25.24 -9.67 -30.99
N PHE A 506 25.78 -9.43 -32.18
CA PHE A 506 26.72 -10.32 -32.88
C PHE A 506 28.03 -9.60 -33.21
N GLU A 507 29.15 -10.32 -33.17
CA GLU A 507 30.43 -9.81 -33.66
C GLU A 507 30.46 -9.86 -35.19
N GLY A 508 31.04 -8.85 -35.80
CA GLY A 508 31.35 -8.86 -37.23
C GLY A 508 32.63 -8.09 -37.55
N SER A 509 33.05 -8.19 -38.80
CA SER A 509 34.16 -7.42 -39.36
C SER A 509 33.74 -6.84 -40.70
N LEU A 510 33.93 -5.53 -40.87
CA LEU A 510 33.69 -4.84 -42.14
C LEU A 510 34.84 -5.14 -43.13
N GLU A 511 34.63 -4.81 -44.41
CA GLU A 511 35.63 -5.04 -45.48
C GLU A 511 36.96 -4.32 -45.23
N ASP A 512 36.93 -3.20 -44.52
CA ASP A 512 38.11 -2.43 -44.12
C ASP A 512 38.90 -3.07 -42.95
N GLY A 513 38.43 -4.22 -42.43
CA GLY A 513 39.00 -4.91 -41.27
C GLY A 513 38.55 -4.36 -39.92
N SER A 514 37.71 -3.32 -39.89
CA SER A 514 37.14 -2.78 -38.65
C SER A 514 36.21 -3.79 -38.00
N LYS A 515 36.47 -4.13 -36.74
CA LYS A 515 35.54 -4.93 -35.93
C LYS A 515 34.30 -4.14 -35.55
N ILE A 516 33.14 -4.78 -35.66
CA ILE A 516 31.83 -4.20 -35.36
C ILE A 516 31.00 -5.10 -34.45
N ALA A 517 30.02 -4.50 -33.78
CA ALA A 517 28.96 -5.20 -33.06
C ALA A 517 27.61 -4.88 -33.73
N VAL A 518 26.89 -5.92 -34.17
CA VAL A 518 25.60 -5.80 -34.86
C VAL A 518 24.48 -6.21 -33.91
N LYS A 519 23.68 -5.24 -33.48
CA LYS A 519 22.50 -5.43 -32.61
C LYS A 519 21.25 -5.64 -33.48
N CYS A 520 20.68 -6.83 -33.44
CA CYS A 520 19.42 -7.21 -34.09
C CYS A 520 18.25 -6.97 -33.14
N LEU A 521 17.29 -6.13 -33.53
CA LEU A 521 16.09 -5.82 -32.76
C LEU A 521 14.91 -6.66 -33.28
N GLU A 522 14.32 -7.50 -32.42
CA GLU A 522 13.19 -8.40 -32.76
C GLU A 522 11.89 -7.99 -32.02
N GLY A 523 10.77 -7.76 -32.73
CA GLY A 523 9.43 -7.58 -32.12
C GLY A 523 8.51 -6.50 -32.72
N LEU A 524 7.18 -6.71 -32.63
CA LEU A 524 6.13 -6.00 -33.38
C LEU A 524 5.83 -4.52 -32.99
N SER A 525 6.27 -4.01 -31.82
CA SER A 525 5.94 -2.62 -31.40
C SER A 525 7.00 -1.86 -30.59
N HIS A 526 7.71 -2.51 -29.67
CA HIS A 526 8.75 -1.88 -28.84
C HIS A 526 10.10 -1.73 -29.57
N ALA A 527 10.44 -2.67 -30.46
CA ALA A 527 11.67 -2.64 -31.24
C ALA A 527 11.75 -1.40 -32.15
N LYS A 528 10.65 -1.01 -32.80
CA LYS A 528 10.62 0.19 -33.66
C LYS A 528 10.82 1.49 -32.88
N LYS A 529 10.30 1.57 -31.64
CA LYS A 529 10.50 2.74 -30.76
C LYS A 529 11.94 2.83 -30.25
N SER A 530 12.52 1.70 -29.85
CA SER A 530 13.93 1.62 -29.42
C SER A 530 14.88 1.96 -30.57
N PHE A 531 14.63 1.41 -31.76
CA PHE A 531 15.36 1.73 -32.99
C PHE A 531 15.34 3.22 -33.30
N LEU A 532 14.15 3.84 -33.33
CA LEU A 532 14.02 5.27 -33.61
C LEU A 532 14.71 6.13 -32.55
N ALA A 533 14.56 5.80 -31.25
CA ALA A 533 15.23 6.52 -30.18
C ALA A 533 16.75 6.47 -30.33
N GLU A 534 17.30 5.31 -30.64
CA GLU A 534 18.75 5.12 -30.79
C GLU A 534 19.30 5.85 -32.02
N VAL A 535 18.65 5.73 -33.19
CA VAL A 535 19.04 6.46 -34.41
C VAL A 535 18.91 7.97 -34.23
N GLN A 536 17.86 8.46 -33.55
CA GLN A 536 17.64 9.89 -33.32
C GLN A 536 18.60 10.48 -32.28
N SER A 537 18.88 9.74 -31.20
CA SER A 537 19.72 10.24 -30.10
C SER A 537 21.21 10.17 -30.45
N ILE A 538 21.77 9.00 -30.81
CA ILE A 538 23.23 8.84 -30.99
C ILE A 538 23.66 8.92 -32.45
N GLY A 539 22.74 8.88 -33.42
CA GLY A 539 23.10 8.74 -34.85
C GLY A 539 23.98 9.84 -35.42
N SER A 540 23.94 11.06 -34.85
CA SER A 540 24.80 12.18 -35.28
C SER A 540 25.88 12.55 -34.25
N ILE A 541 26.01 11.76 -33.18
CA ILE A 541 26.83 12.10 -32.01
C ILE A 541 28.13 11.31 -32.00
N HIS A 542 29.21 12.02 -31.72
CA HIS A 542 30.56 11.47 -31.66
C HIS A 542 31.28 12.02 -30.43
N HIS A 543 31.54 11.16 -29.45
CA HIS A 543 32.27 11.51 -28.25
C HIS A 543 33.14 10.32 -27.81
N VAL A 544 34.32 10.60 -27.25
CA VAL A 544 35.31 9.57 -26.90
C VAL A 544 34.77 8.57 -25.87
N ASN A 545 33.88 9.01 -24.97
CA ASN A 545 33.26 8.20 -23.93
C ASN A 545 31.83 7.71 -24.27
N LEU A 546 31.43 7.72 -25.54
CA LEU A 546 30.17 7.14 -26.00
C LEU A 546 30.46 6.08 -27.07
N VAL A 547 29.69 4.99 -27.08
CA VAL A 547 29.83 3.95 -28.11
C VAL A 547 29.25 4.49 -29.42
N ARG A 548 30.09 4.54 -30.45
CA ARG A 548 29.72 5.11 -31.75
C ARG A 548 28.78 4.17 -32.51
N LEU A 549 27.64 4.70 -32.94
CA LEU A 549 26.79 4.07 -33.95
C LEU A 549 27.37 4.35 -35.33
N ARG A 550 27.93 3.33 -35.98
CA ARG A 550 28.46 3.42 -37.35
C ARG A 550 27.35 3.49 -38.40
N GLY A 551 26.25 2.82 -38.13
CA GLY A 551 25.20 2.67 -39.13
C GLY A 551 24.01 1.88 -38.67
N PHE A 552 23.06 1.71 -39.58
CA PHE A 552 21.87 0.90 -39.36
C PHE A 552 21.49 0.13 -40.63
N SER A 553 20.66 -0.88 -40.47
CA SER A 553 20.02 -1.58 -41.58
C SER A 553 18.59 -1.94 -41.22
N THR A 554 17.73 -2.03 -42.23
CA THR A 554 16.33 -2.46 -42.09
C THR A 554 16.07 -3.54 -43.13
N TRP A 555 15.63 -4.71 -42.69
CA TRP A 555 15.32 -5.82 -43.58
C TRP A 555 14.02 -6.48 -43.16
N LYS A 556 13.02 -6.50 -44.05
CA LYS A 556 11.66 -6.96 -43.74
C LYS A 556 11.12 -6.24 -42.49
N SER A 557 10.85 -6.97 -41.41
CA SER A 557 10.36 -6.45 -40.13
C SER A 557 11.43 -6.38 -39.04
N GLN A 558 12.71 -6.53 -39.40
CA GLN A 558 13.85 -6.47 -38.48
C GLN A 558 14.65 -5.19 -38.69
N SER A 559 15.22 -4.68 -37.60
CA SER A 559 16.08 -3.51 -37.59
C SER A 559 17.41 -3.86 -36.95
N PHE A 560 18.49 -3.38 -37.55
CA PHE A 560 19.86 -3.65 -37.16
C PHE A 560 20.57 -2.34 -36.86
N LEU A 561 21.36 -2.32 -35.79
CA LEU A 561 22.22 -1.20 -35.40
C LEU A 561 23.66 -1.69 -35.35
N VAL A 562 24.58 -0.94 -35.95
CA VAL A 562 25.97 -1.30 -36.13
C VAL A 562 26.85 -0.37 -35.30
N TYR A 563 27.58 -0.92 -34.33
CA TYR A 563 28.46 -0.18 -33.44
C TYR A 563 29.92 -0.55 -33.61
N ASP A 564 30.81 0.31 -33.11
CA ASP A 564 32.20 -0.07 -32.85
C ASP A 564 32.25 -1.26 -31.86
N PHE A 565 33.08 -2.26 -32.16
CA PHE A 565 33.27 -3.40 -31.28
C PHE A 565 34.09 -3.05 -30.04
N MET A 566 33.58 -3.41 -28.87
CA MET A 566 34.22 -3.18 -27.56
C MET A 566 34.82 -4.50 -27.05
N SER A 567 36.13 -4.66 -27.19
CA SER A 567 36.84 -5.94 -26.97
C SER A 567 36.82 -6.44 -25.54
N ASN A 568 36.82 -5.52 -24.56
CA ASN A 568 36.81 -5.85 -23.15
C ASN A 568 35.38 -6.05 -22.59
N GLY A 569 34.36 -5.89 -23.42
CA GLY A 569 32.97 -6.11 -23.06
C GLY A 569 32.44 -5.08 -22.07
N SER A 570 31.42 -5.46 -21.30
CA SER A 570 30.73 -4.61 -20.33
C SER A 570 31.42 -4.60 -18.95
N LEU A 571 31.29 -3.48 -18.23
CA LEU A 571 31.93 -3.20 -16.95
C LEU A 571 31.52 -4.18 -15.85
N ASP A 572 30.28 -4.67 -15.88
CA ASP A 572 29.77 -5.66 -14.91
C ASP A 572 30.63 -6.93 -14.83
N ARG A 573 31.28 -7.32 -15.94
CA ARG A 573 32.18 -8.48 -16.00
C ARG A 573 33.53 -8.26 -15.31
N TRP A 574 33.84 -7.02 -14.97
CA TRP A 574 35.11 -6.60 -14.37
C TRP A 574 34.98 -6.22 -12.89
N ILE A 575 33.82 -5.71 -12.48
CA ILE A 575 33.60 -5.25 -11.10
C ILE A 575 32.94 -6.29 -10.19
N TYR A 576 32.31 -7.34 -10.76
CA TYR A 576 31.68 -8.41 -9.98
C TYR A 576 32.55 -9.67 -9.93
N HIS A 577 32.75 -10.17 -8.72
CA HIS A 577 33.57 -11.36 -8.46
C HIS A 577 32.98 -12.64 -9.06
N GLY A 578 33.84 -13.53 -9.56
CA GLY A 578 33.47 -14.85 -10.08
C GLY A 578 33.34 -14.97 -11.61
N ILE A 579 33.53 -13.87 -12.36
CA ILE A 579 33.40 -13.85 -13.84
C ILE A 579 34.78 -13.79 -14.54
N ARG A 580 35.77 -13.12 -13.94
CA ARG A 580 37.16 -13.02 -14.44
C ARG A 580 38.16 -13.13 -13.30
N GLU A 581 39.37 -13.60 -13.60
CA GLU A 581 40.50 -13.67 -12.65
C GLU A 581 41.21 -12.32 -12.45
N GLN A 582 41.06 -11.39 -13.40
CA GLN A 582 41.78 -10.12 -13.42
C GLN A 582 40.94 -9.01 -12.76
N ILE A 583 41.54 -8.33 -11.79
CA ILE A 583 40.91 -7.25 -10.99
C ILE A 583 41.35 -5.90 -11.55
N LEU A 584 40.41 -4.95 -11.66
CA LEU A 584 40.75 -3.57 -12.03
C LEU A 584 41.47 -2.85 -10.88
N GLU A 585 42.67 -2.35 -11.17
CA GLU A 585 43.46 -1.46 -10.30
C GLU A 585 42.74 -0.12 -10.07
N TRP A 586 43.10 0.57 -8.98
CA TRP A 586 42.46 1.80 -8.52
C TRP A 586 42.51 2.92 -9.58
N GLU A 587 43.67 3.15 -10.20
CA GLU A 587 43.83 4.15 -11.26
C GLU A 587 42.91 3.87 -12.46
N CYS A 588 42.75 2.60 -12.81
CA CYS A 588 41.85 2.20 -13.88
C CYS A 588 40.38 2.44 -13.50
N ARG A 589 39.98 2.14 -12.26
CA ARG A 589 38.63 2.44 -11.76
C ARG A 589 38.35 3.95 -11.76
N LYS A 590 39.29 4.78 -11.28
CA LYS A 590 39.18 6.24 -11.35
C LYS A 590 38.98 6.74 -12.77
N LYS A 591 39.79 6.23 -13.71
CA LYS A 591 39.69 6.56 -15.14
C LYS A 591 38.31 6.20 -15.69
N ILE A 592 37.82 4.98 -15.41
CA ILE A 592 36.48 4.52 -15.84
C ILE A 592 35.38 5.43 -15.29
N ILE A 593 35.43 5.77 -14.00
CA ILE A 593 34.47 6.68 -13.36
C ILE A 593 34.45 8.05 -14.04
N LEU A 594 35.64 8.61 -14.31
CA LEU A 594 35.80 9.88 -14.99
C LEU A 594 35.27 9.83 -16.44
N ASP A 595 35.56 8.76 -17.16
CA ASP A 595 35.11 8.53 -18.53
C ASP A 595 33.57 8.48 -18.60
N ILE A 596 32.91 7.76 -17.69
CA ILE A 596 31.45 7.72 -17.60
C ILE A 596 30.89 9.12 -17.32
N ALA A 597 31.50 9.85 -16.39
CA ALA A 597 31.06 11.20 -16.04
C ALA A 597 31.19 12.18 -17.22
N LYS A 598 32.28 12.10 -17.98
CA LYS A 598 32.49 12.87 -19.22
C LYS A 598 31.46 12.54 -20.30
N GLY A 599 31.16 11.25 -20.47
CA GLY A 599 30.11 10.81 -21.41
C GLY A 599 28.74 11.39 -21.06
N LEU A 600 28.35 11.36 -19.78
CA LEU A 600 27.08 11.91 -19.32
C LEU A 600 27.03 13.44 -19.38
N ALA A 601 28.11 14.13 -18.99
CA ALA A 601 28.21 15.59 -19.10
C ALA A 601 27.99 16.05 -20.54
N TYR A 602 28.62 15.35 -21.50
CA TYR A 602 28.44 15.65 -22.91
C TYR A 602 26.99 15.47 -23.38
N LEU A 603 26.30 14.40 -22.96
CA LEU A 603 24.88 14.16 -23.29
C LEU A 603 23.94 15.21 -22.70
N HIS A 604 24.19 15.62 -21.46
CA HIS A 604 23.30 16.51 -20.71
C HIS A 604 23.49 17.99 -21.07
N GLU A 605 24.72 18.39 -21.40
CA GLU A 605 25.13 19.81 -21.42
C GLU A 605 25.63 20.26 -22.81
N ASP A 606 26.47 19.45 -23.46
CA ASP A 606 27.18 19.84 -24.69
C ASP A 606 26.41 19.52 -25.98
N CYS A 607 25.54 18.51 -25.96
CA CYS A 607 24.71 18.16 -27.11
C CYS A 607 23.74 19.30 -27.49
N ARG A 608 23.34 19.37 -28.78
CA ARG A 608 22.41 20.39 -29.28
C ARG A 608 21.07 20.35 -28.53
N GLN A 609 20.55 19.15 -28.33
CA GLN A 609 19.43 18.87 -27.43
C GLN A 609 19.97 18.06 -26.26
N LYS A 610 19.40 18.27 -25.07
CA LYS A 610 19.76 17.51 -23.88
C LYS A 610 19.27 16.06 -24.07
N ILE A 611 20.16 15.09 -23.87
CA ILE A 611 19.85 13.67 -24.04
C ILE A 611 19.88 13.00 -22.68
N ILE A 612 18.72 12.54 -22.20
CA ILE A 612 18.66 11.73 -20.97
C ILE A 612 18.71 10.26 -21.36
N HIS A 613 19.63 9.51 -20.77
CA HIS A 613 19.89 8.11 -21.10
C HIS A 613 18.83 7.16 -20.52
N LEU A 614 18.44 7.35 -19.26
CA LEU A 614 17.42 6.58 -18.52
C LEU A 614 17.76 5.09 -18.23
N ASP A 615 18.98 4.63 -18.53
CA ASP A 615 19.38 3.24 -18.30
C ASP A 615 20.89 3.08 -18.02
N ILE A 616 21.43 3.96 -17.19
CA ILE A 616 22.83 3.88 -16.76
C ILE A 616 22.99 2.77 -15.72
N LYS A 617 23.80 1.77 -16.07
CA LYS A 617 24.12 0.58 -15.27
C LYS A 617 25.42 -0.06 -15.78
N PRO A 618 26.13 -0.90 -15.02
CA PRO A 618 27.43 -1.45 -15.45
C PRO A 618 27.36 -2.29 -16.73
N GLN A 619 26.22 -2.90 -17.05
CA GLN A 619 26.02 -3.67 -18.29
C GLN A 619 26.03 -2.78 -19.54
N ASN A 620 25.69 -1.49 -19.39
CA ASN A 620 25.62 -0.51 -20.48
C ASN A 620 26.88 0.36 -20.56
N ILE A 621 27.88 0.12 -19.70
CA ILE A 621 29.21 0.73 -19.79
C ILE A 621 30.14 -0.28 -20.43
N LEU A 622 30.60 0.00 -21.65
CA LEU A 622 31.50 -0.88 -22.39
C LEU A 622 32.95 -0.37 -22.30
N LEU A 623 33.89 -1.31 -22.35
CA LEU A 623 35.32 -1.03 -22.29
C LEU A 623 35.98 -1.37 -23.63
N ASP A 624 36.74 -0.42 -24.17
CA ASP A 624 37.57 -0.66 -25.35
C ASP A 624 38.89 -1.38 -25.00
N ASN A 625 39.77 -1.55 -25.99
CA ASN A 625 41.05 -2.25 -25.83
C ASN A 625 41.93 -1.66 -24.71
N ASP A 626 41.87 -0.35 -24.49
CA ASP A 626 42.71 0.38 -23.53
C ASP A 626 41.97 0.64 -22.20
N LEU A 627 40.88 -0.09 -21.97
CA LEU A 627 39.98 0.03 -20.81
C LEU A 627 39.41 1.45 -20.65
N ASN A 628 39.25 2.21 -21.74
CA ASN A 628 38.48 3.46 -21.69
C ASN A 628 37.00 3.10 -21.63
N ALA A 629 36.25 3.80 -20.77
CA ALA A 629 34.82 3.54 -20.62
C ALA A 629 33.99 4.33 -21.64
N LYS A 630 33.00 3.65 -22.21
CA LYS A 630 32.06 4.22 -23.17
C LYS A 630 30.62 3.84 -22.82
N VAL A 631 29.76 4.85 -22.70
CA VAL A 631 28.32 4.65 -22.44
C VAL A 631 27.63 4.13 -23.71
N SER A 632 26.73 3.15 -23.55
CA SER A 632 26.04 2.45 -24.63
C SER A 632 24.57 2.19 -24.32
N ASP A 633 23.81 1.71 -25.32
CA ASP A 633 22.39 1.34 -25.25
C ASP A 633 21.43 2.51 -25.03
N PHE A 634 21.19 3.26 -26.12
CA PHE A 634 20.32 4.45 -26.12
C PHE A 634 18.85 4.12 -26.41
N GLY A 635 18.45 2.85 -26.37
CA GLY A 635 17.10 2.39 -26.73
C GLY A 635 15.97 2.94 -25.86
N LEU A 636 16.30 3.44 -24.66
CA LEU A 636 15.36 4.11 -23.76
C LEU A 636 15.49 5.63 -23.73
N SER A 637 16.51 6.19 -24.38
CA SER A 637 16.88 7.61 -24.29
C SER A 637 15.78 8.57 -24.74
N LYS A 638 15.85 9.81 -24.24
CA LYS A 638 14.90 10.87 -24.58
C LYS A 638 15.62 12.19 -24.86
N LEU A 639 15.24 12.81 -25.97
CA LEU A 639 15.65 14.17 -26.35
C LEU A 639 14.78 15.21 -25.62
N MET A 640 15.42 16.25 -25.09
CA MET A 640 14.79 17.39 -24.44
C MET A 640 15.38 18.70 -24.96
N ASP A 641 14.54 19.69 -25.25
CA ASP A 641 15.02 21.01 -25.64
C ASP A 641 15.67 21.71 -24.44
N LYS A 642 16.75 22.48 -24.66
CA LYS A 642 17.49 23.14 -23.57
C LYS A 642 16.64 24.11 -22.72
N ASN A 643 15.53 24.60 -23.28
CA ASN A 643 14.60 25.51 -22.61
C ASN A 643 13.52 24.79 -21.79
N GLN A 644 13.41 23.46 -21.89
CA GLN A 644 12.50 22.66 -21.07
C GLN A 644 13.19 22.27 -19.77
N THR A 645 12.50 22.47 -18.65
CA THR A 645 12.99 22.13 -17.30
C THR A 645 12.76 20.67 -16.95
N ASP A 646 11.76 20.05 -17.55
CA ASP A 646 11.24 18.75 -17.18
C ASP A 646 10.42 18.13 -18.32
N VAL A 647 10.30 16.81 -18.30
CA VAL A 647 9.58 16.06 -19.33
C VAL A 647 8.73 14.95 -18.72
N MET A 648 7.45 14.92 -19.09
CA MET A 648 6.52 13.85 -18.70
C MET A 648 6.75 12.59 -19.55
N THR A 649 6.87 11.42 -18.92
CA THR A 649 7.04 10.14 -19.61
C THR A 649 6.53 8.96 -18.78
N THR A 650 6.18 7.86 -19.46
CA THR A 650 5.93 6.57 -18.80
C THR A 650 7.20 6.06 -18.12
N ILE A 651 7.03 5.30 -17.02
CA ILE A 651 8.16 4.74 -16.27
C ILE A 651 9.02 3.83 -17.16
N LYS A 652 10.33 4.07 -17.21
CA LYS A 652 11.35 3.35 -17.99
C LYS A 652 12.64 3.24 -17.16
N GLY A 653 13.46 2.23 -17.41
CA GLY A 653 14.75 2.04 -16.74
C GLY A 653 14.85 0.72 -15.99
N THR A 654 16.06 0.41 -15.48
CA THR A 654 16.36 -0.85 -14.78
C THR A 654 16.13 -0.72 -13.27
N PRO A 655 15.30 -1.59 -12.64
CA PRO A 655 15.10 -1.59 -11.18
C PRO A 655 16.42 -1.63 -10.40
N GLY A 656 16.54 -0.78 -9.37
CA GLY A 656 17.78 -0.59 -8.59
C GLY A 656 18.59 0.64 -8.99
N TYR A 657 18.48 1.09 -10.24
CA TYR A 657 19.16 2.30 -10.75
C TYR A 657 18.20 3.49 -10.95
N ILE A 658 16.90 3.26 -10.81
CA ILE A 658 15.84 4.28 -10.97
C ILE A 658 15.83 5.22 -9.76
N ALA A 659 15.83 6.52 -10.01
CA ALA A 659 15.80 7.56 -8.99
C ALA A 659 14.46 7.62 -8.22
N PRO A 660 14.42 8.01 -6.94
CA PRO A 660 13.19 8.01 -6.12
C PRO A 660 12.06 8.90 -6.65
N GLU A 661 12.39 10.04 -7.28
CA GLU A 661 11.42 10.99 -7.82
C GLU A 661 10.67 10.48 -9.05
N TRP A 662 11.07 9.33 -9.60
CA TRP A 662 10.48 8.77 -10.82
C TRP A 662 8.97 8.48 -10.70
N TRP A 663 8.46 8.30 -9.48
CA TRP A 663 7.02 8.16 -9.20
C TRP A 663 6.22 9.45 -9.42
N SER A 664 6.87 10.62 -9.47
CA SER A 664 6.24 11.92 -9.68
C SER A 664 5.93 12.25 -11.14
N SER A 665 6.29 11.36 -12.09
CA SER A 665 6.12 11.52 -13.55
C SER A 665 6.85 12.71 -14.19
N THR A 666 7.67 13.44 -13.44
CA THR A 666 8.46 14.60 -13.87
C THR A 666 9.93 14.21 -13.90
N ILE A 667 10.59 14.22 -15.06
CA ILE A 667 11.96 13.72 -15.23
C ILE A 667 12.89 14.82 -15.76
N THR A 668 14.06 14.93 -15.15
CA THR A 668 15.19 15.79 -15.55
C THR A 668 16.43 14.93 -15.79
N GLU A 669 17.54 15.52 -16.24
CA GLU A 669 18.82 14.81 -16.36
C GLU A 669 19.35 14.26 -15.03
N LYS A 670 18.84 14.76 -13.89
CA LYS A 670 19.25 14.35 -12.54
C LYS A 670 18.96 12.89 -12.22
N VAL A 671 18.10 12.23 -13.00
CA VAL A 671 17.87 10.79 -12.87
C VAL A 671 19.07 9.97 -13.32
N ASP A 672 19.78 10.38 -14.37
CA ASP A 672 21.01 9.72 -14.82
C ASP A 672 22.15 9.98 -13.81
N VAL A 673 22.16 11.15 -13.16
CA VAL A 673 23.11 11.48 -12.07
C VAL A 673 22.94 10.51 -10.90
N TYR A 674 21.69 10.21 -10.52
CA TYR A 674 21.40 9.20 -9.50
C TYR A 674 21.88 7.80 -9.92
N SER A 675 21.55 7.38 -11.14
CA SER A 675 22.00 6.09 -11.68
C SER A 675 23.53 5.99 -11.73
N PHE A 676 24.23 7.08 -12.08
CA PHE A 676 25.69 7.18 -11.99
C PHE A 676 26.20 7.00 -10.56
N GLY A 677 25.54 7.61 -9.56
CA GLY A 677 25.86 7.41 -8.14
C GLY A 677 25.78 5.95 -7.70
N ILE A 678 24.78 5.21 -8.19
CA ILE A 678 24.67 3.76 -7.94
C ILE A 678 25.81 3.00 -8.60
N VAL A 679 26.09 3.24 -9.88
CA VAL A 679 27.21 2.61 -10.61
C VAL A 679 28.55 2.89 -9.92
N LEU A 680 28.75 4.11 -9.41
CA LEU A 680 29.92 4.50 -8.67
C LEU A 680 30.10 3.65 -7.41
N LEU A 681 29.03 3.44 -6.62
CA LEU A 681 29.07 2.54 -5.46
C LEU A 681 29.40 1.09 -5.87
N GLU A 682 28.81 0.59 -6.95
CA GLU A 682 29.09 -0.78 -7.42
C GLU A 682 30.57 -0.95 -7.83
N ILE A 683 31.18 0.08 -8.45
CA ILE A 683 32.61 0.10 -8.79
C ILE A 683 33.47 0.11 -7.53
N LEU A 684 33.11 0.87 -6.49
CA LEU A 684 33.92 0.98 -5.27
C LEU A 684 33.79 -0.24 -4.36
N CYS A 685 32.60 -0.83 -4.29
CA CYS A 685 32.31 -1.96 -3.41
C CYS A 685 32.51 -3.33 -4.08
N GLY A 686 32.58 -3.39 -5.42
CA GLY A 686 32.66 -4.65 -6.17
C GLY A 686 31.43 -5.54 -5.99
N ARG A 687 30.27 -4.94 -5.70
CA ARG A 687 29.02 -5.62 -5.34
C ARG A 687 27.84 -5.05 -6.11
N LYS A 688 26.87 -5.90 -6.44
CA LYS A 688 25.61 -5.49 -7.04
C LYS A 688 24.76 -4.73 -6.02
N ILE A 689 23.95 -3.77 -6.49
CA ILE A 689 22.98 -3.03 -5.67
C ILE A 689 22.01 -3.98 -4.92
N PHE A 690 21.63 -5.07 -5.59
CA PHE A 690 20.91 -6.19 -5.01
C PHE A 690 21.74 -7.48 -5.12
N ASP A 691 22.28 -7.93 -3.99
CA ASP A 691 23.09 -9.14 -3.91
C ASP A 691 22.43 -10.16 -2.97
N ARG A 692 21.64 -11.06 -3.55
CA ARG A 692 20.92 -12.12 -2.82
C ARG A 692 21.83 -13.25 -2.31
N SER A 693 23.13 -13.21 -2.61
CA SER A 693 24.09 -14.21 -2.12
C SER A 693 24.59 -13.92 -0.70
N VAL A 694 24.30 -12.73 -0.16
CA VAL A 694 24.72 -12.26 1.17
C VAL A 694 23.55 -12.35 2.17
N ARG A 695 23.85 -12.44 3.47
CA ARG A 695 22.85 -12.52 4.57
C ARG A 695 21.78 -11.43 4.45
N GLU A 696 20.59 -11.73 4.98
CA GLU A 696 19.33 -10.98 4.82
C GLU A 696 19.37 -9.51 5.29
N GLU A 697 20.35 -9.12 6.11
CA GLU A 697 20.55 -7.73 6.57
C GLU A 697 21.47 -6.90 5.65
N SER A 698 22.13 -7.51 4.65
CA SER A 698 23.17 -6.86 3.81
C SER A 698 22.99 -7.05 2.30
N TRP A 699 21.83 -7.54 1.86
CA TRP A 699 21.55 -7.78 0.43
C TRP A 699 21.35 -6.49 -0.39
N HIS A 700 21.06 -5.36 0.25
CA HIS A 700 20.84 -4.05 -0.40
C HIS A 700 22.03 -3.11 -0.17
N LEU A 701 22.84 -2.85 -1.21
CA LEU A 701 24.11 -2.10 -1.06
C LEU A 701 23.91 -0.68 -0.52
N LEU A 702 22.89 0.05 -0.98
CA LEU A 702 22.63 1.43 -0.53
C LEU A 702 22.31 1.53 0.97
N PHE A 703 21.63 0.52 1.54
CA PHE A 703 21.33 0.46 2.96
C PHE A 703 22.60 0.21 3.78
N VAL A 704 23.46 -0.69 3.31
CA VAL A 704 24.76 -0.96 3.92
C VAL A 704 25.66 0.28 3.84
N PHE A 705 25.67 0.99 2.70
CA PHE A 705 26.40 2.24 2.51
C PHE A 705 25.97 3.32 3.50
N GLN A 706 24.66 3.53 3.65
CA GLN A 706 24.12 4.47 4.63
C GLN A 706 24.56 4.13 6.07
N LYS A 707 24.45 2.86 6.46
CA LYS A 707 24.86 2.42 7.80
C LYS A 707 26.36 2.61 8.05
N CYS A 708 27.21 2.24 7.09
CA CYS A 708 28.65 2.45 7.20
C CYS A 708 29.05 3.93 7.22
N TRP A 709 28.25 4.79 6.59
CA TRP A 709 28.43 6.23 6.73
C TRP A 709 28.13 6.70 8.16
N GLU A 710 26.97 6.30 8.71
CA GLU A 710 26.54 6.66 10.07
C GLU A 710 27.51 6.15 11.15
N ASP A 711 28.05 4.95 10.96
CA ASP A 711 28.98 4.30 11.90
C ASP A 711 30.45 4.77 11.69
N GLY A 712 30.75 5.56 10.66
CA GLY A 712 32.11 5.99 10.33
C GLY A 712 33.03 4.87 9.80
N THR A 713 32.45 3.83 9.22
CA THR A 713 33.11 2.57 8.81
C THR A 713 33.11 2.37 7.29
N LEU A 714 33.13 3.44 6.49
CA LEU A 714 33.07 3.38 5.01
C LEU A 714 34.14 2.51 4.35
N LEU A 715 35.30 2.34 4.98
CA LEU A 715 36.35 1.48 4.44
C LEU A 715 35.99 -0.01 4.48
N ASP A 716 35.07 -0.41 5.38
CA ASP A 716 34.67 -1.82 5.55
C ASP A 716 33.85 -2.37 4.36
N ILE A 717 33.29 -1.47 3.54
CA ILE A 717 32.46 -1.82 2.38
C ILE A 717 33.18 -1.67 1.04
N VAL A 718 34.43 -1.17 1.05
CA VAL A 718 35.28 -1.15 -0.14
C VAL A 718 35.52 -2.59 -0.60
N ASP A 719 35.68 -2.79 -1.91
CA ASP A 719 35.94 -4.11 -2.49
C ASP A 719 37.13 -4.80 -1.78
N ARG A 720 36.81 -5.77 -0.92
CA ARG A 720 37.77 -6.52 -0.10
C ARG A 720 38.80 -7.29 -0.92
N HIS A 721 38.52 -7.53 -2.20
CA HIS A 721 39.41 -8.23 -3.11
C HIS A 721 40.41 -7.29 -3.81
N SER A 722 40.28 -5.97 -3.61
CA SER A 722 41.23 -4.98 -4.13
C SER A 722 42.11 -4.44 -3.00
N GLU A 723 43.29 -5.04 -2.83
CA GLU A 723 44.32 -4.55 -1.89
C GLU A 723 44.77 -3.12 -2.25
N ASP A 724 44.79 -2.80 -3.55
CA ASP A 724 45.19 -1.48 -4.07
C ASP A 724 44.22 -0.36 -3.65
N MET A 725 42.90 -0.59 -3.69
CA MET A 725 41.94 0.39 -3.17
C MET A 725 42.04 0.57 -1.65
N GLN A 726 42.37 -0.49 -0.91
CA GLN A 726 42.62 -0.39 0.53
C GLN A 726 43.86 0.45 0.84
N ALA A 727 44.89 0.41 -0.01
CA ALA A 727 46.07 1.27 0.08
C ALA A 727 45.75 2.75 -0.23
N HIS A 728 44.78 3.02 -1.11
CA HIS A 728 44.34 4.37 -1.51
C HIS A 728 43.07 4.85 -0.77
N ASN A 729 42.94 4.48 0.51
CA ASN A 729 41.73 4.67 1.32
C ASN A 729 41.15 6.11 1.29
N THR A 730 41.99 7.13 1.26
CA THR A 730 41.58 8.53 1.34
C THR A 730 40.90 8.95 0.04
N GLU A 731 41.48 8.60 -1.11
CA GLU A 731 40.89 8.89 -2.41
C GLU A 731 39.59 8.10 -2.63
N VAL A 732 39.54 6.85 -2.14
CA VAL A 732 38.33 6.02 -2.20
C VAL A 732 37.19 6.63 -1.39
N VAL A 733 37.47 7.13 -0.19
CA VAL A 733 36.47 7.81 0.65
C VAL A 733 36.00 9.12 0.02
N GLU A 734 36.89 9.89 -0.60
CA GLU A 734 36.48 11.07 -1.38
C GLU A 734 35.57 10.69 -2.55
N MET A 735 35.86 9.57 -3.23
CA MET A 735 35.00 9.04 -4.29
C MET A 735 33.62 8.62 -3.77
N MET A 736 33.55 8.05 -2.56
CA MET A 736 32.28 7.74 -1.91
C MET A 736 31.45 8.99 -1.60
N LYS A 737 32.09 10.11 -1.25
CA LYS A 737 31.40 11.40 -1.07
C LYS A 737 30.81 11.92 -2.38
N VAL A 738 31.50 11.71 -3.51
CA VAL A 738 30.94 12.00 -4.84
C VAL A 738 29.69 11.15 -5.09
N ALA A 739 29.71 9.86 -4.74
CA ALA A 739 28.54 9.01 -4.83
C ALA A 739 27.38 9.53 -3.96
N SER A 740 27.64 9.92 -2.71
CA SER A 740 26.65 10.54 -1.82
C SER A 740 26.02 11.80 -2.42
N TRP A 741 26.81 12.65 -3.08
CA TRP A 741 26.31 13.86 -3.73
C TRP A 741 25.38 13.56 -4.91
N CYS A 742 25.70 12.51 -5.68
CA CYS A 742 24.85 12.03 -6.76
C CYS A 742 23.56 11.35 -6.27
N LEU A 743 23.56 10.79 -5.05
CA LEU A 743 22.46 9.97 -4.49
C LEU A 743 21.46 10.74 -3.62
N GLN A 744 21.53 12.08 -3.58
CA GLN A 744 20.57 12.90 -2.81
C GLN A 744 19.12 12.57 -3.21
N ILE A 745 18.23 12.37 -2.22
CA ILE A 745 16.81 12.09 -2.47
C ILE A 745 16.16 13.28 -3.19
N ASP A 746 16.46 14.50 -2.74
CA ASP A 746 16.09 15.72 -3.45
C ASP A 746 16.98 15.90 -4.69
N TYR A 747 16.40 15.69 -5.87
CA TYR A 747 17.08 15.78 -7.16
C TYR A 747 17.64 17.19 -7.46
N THR A 748 17.11 18.24 -6.82
CA THR A 748 17.60 19.62 -7.00
C THR A 748 18.98 19.79 -6.38
N ARG A 749 19.31 18.99 -5.35
CA ARG A 749 20.59 18.99 -4.64
C ARG A 749 21.67 18.14 -5.30
N ARG A 750 21.30 17.32 -6.29
CA ARG A 750 22.29 16.55 -7.07
C ARG A 750 23.11 17.48 -7.97
N PRO A 751 24.40 17.19 -8.19
CA PRO A 751 25.26 18.00 -9.06
C PRO A 751 24.86 17.91 -10.54
N SER A 752 25.40 18.81 -11.36
CA SER A 752 25.52 18.57 -12.80
C SER A 752 26.66 17.59 -13.07
N MET A 753 26.61 16.85 -14.17
CA MET A 753 27.71 15.93 -14.50
C MET A 753 29.01 16.68 -14.81
N SER A 754 28.96 17.90 -15.36
CA SER A 754 30.16 18.74 -15.45
C SER A 754 30.77 19.13 -14.10
N SER A 755 29.95 19.28 -13.06
CA SER A 755 30.44 19.55 -11.70
C SER A 755 31.12 18.30 -11.12
N VAL A 756 30.53 17.12 -11.35
CA VAL A 756 31.15 15.83 -11.01
C VAL A 756 32.51 15.70 -11.70
N VAL A 757 32.61 15.95 -13.01
CA VAL A 757 33.88 15.90 -13.75
C VAL A 757 34.93 16.84 -13.14
N LYS A 758 34.55 18.10 -12.81
CA LYS A 758 35.47 19.05 -12.18
C LYS A 758 35.97 18.60 -10.82
N VAL A 759 35.11 17.97 -10.01
CA VAL A 759 35.52 17.40 -8.72
C VAL A 759 36.50 16.24 -8.94
N LEU A 760 36.19 15.34 -9.87
CA LEU A 760 37.05 14.18 -10.18
C LEU A 760 38.42 14.59 -10.76
N GLU A 761 38.49 15.71 -11.46
CA GLU A 761 39.75 16.29 -11.97
C GLU A 761 40.48 17.18 -10.93
N GLY A 762 39.94 17.32 -9.72
CA GLY A 762 40.53 18.11 -8.64
C GLY A 762 40.35 19.63 -8.78
N GLY A 763 39.49 20.09 -9.68
CA GLY A 763 39.22 21.51 -9.95
C GLY A 763 38.11 22.13 -9.09
N MET A 764 37.44 21.34 -8.25
CA MET A 764 36.33 21.78 -7.39
C MET A 764 36.23 20.89 -6.13
N SER A 765 35.78 21.45 -5.01
CA SER A 765 35.43 20.69 -3.80
C SER A 765 33.95 20.29 -3.77
N ILE A 766 33.65 19.17 -3.14
CA ILE A 766 32.27 18.67 -2.95
C ILE A 766 31.48 19.61 -2.02
N GLU A 767 30.16 19.70 -2.20
CA GLU A 767 29.26 20.42 -1.31
C GLU A 767 29.35 19.89 0.14
N SER A 768 29.45 20.79 1.13
CA SER A 768 29.77 20.42 2.51
C SER A 768 28.59 19.93 3.36
N ASN A 769 27.35 20.04 2.88
CA ASN A 769 26.14 19.75 3.66
C ASN A 769 25.27 18.65 3.03
N LEU A 770 25.85 17.51 2.65
CA LEU A 770 25.09 16.42 2.03
C LEU A 770 24.13 15.74 3.02
N ASP A 771 22.93 15.36 2.55
CA ASP A 771 22.05 14.47 3.29
C ASP A 771 22.48 13.02 3.05
N TYR A 772 22.75 12.27 4.12
CA TYR A 772 23.21 10.89 4.04
C TYR A 772 22.07 9.88 4.26
N ASN A 773 20.82 10.34 4.31
CA ASN A 773 19.66 9.48 4.28
C ASN A 773 19.32 9.13 2.82
N PHE A 774 19.77 7.95 2.37
CA PHE A 774 19.57 7.48 1.00
C PHE A 774 18.36 6.54 0.87
N THR A 775 17.67 6.23 1.98
CA THR A 775 16.55 5.30 2.01
C THR A 775 15.22 6.02 2.25
N ASP A 776 14.27 5.89 1.32
CA ASP A 776 12.90 6.39 1.52
C ASP A 776 12.26 5.61 2.70
N PRO A 777 11.69 6.28 3.73
CA PRO A 777 10.99 5.63 4.84
C PRO A 777 9.89 4.64 4.41
N ARG A 778 9.36 4.77 3.19
CA ARG A 778 8.39 3.83 2.59
C ARG A 778 8.98 2.45 2.29
N LEU A 779 10.29 2.30 2.16
CA LEU A 779 10.96 1.01 1.95
C LEU A 779 11.30 0.28 3.27
N GLN A 780 11.46 1.00 4.39
CA GLN A 780 11.74 0.40 5.71
C GLN A 780 10.53 -0.31 6.35
N ARG A 781 9.29 0.07 6.03
CA ARG A 781 8.10 -0.60 6.59
C ARG A 781 7.85 -2.02 6.09
N ASN A 782 8.53 -2.44 5.02
CA ASN A 782 8.37 -3.78 4.45
C ASN A 782 9.46 -4.78 4.88
N SER A 783 10.43 -4.39 5.71
CA SER A 783 11.51 -5.29 6.16
C SER A 783 11.25 -5.99 7.50
N CYS A 784 10.08 -5.79 8.13
CA CYS A 784 9.72 -6.46 9.40
C CYS A 784 8.41 -7.27 9.33
N GLN A 785 8.01 -7.72 8.14
CA GLN A 785 7.06 -8.82 8.01
C GLN A 785 7.62 -9.86 7.03
N GLU A 786 8.17 -10.95 7.58
CA GLU A 786 8.24 -12.23 6.88
C GLU A 786 6.81 -12.64 6.52
N THR A 787 6.36 -12.23 5.35
CA THR A 787 5.25 -12.83 4.63
C THR A 787 5.71 -13.00 3.20
N GLU A 788 5.65 -14.24 2.72
CA GLU A 788 6.08 -14.66 1.40
C GLU A 788 5.71 -13.63 0.32
N LEU A 789 6.72 -12.89 -0.14
CA LEU A 789 6.66 -12.15 -1.39
C LEU A 789 6.48 -13.18 -2.50
N THR A 790 5.23 -13.43 -2.89
CA THR A 790 4.91 -14.11 -4.14
C THR A 790 5.62 -13.34 -5.26
N PRO A 791 6.31 -14.01 -6.20
CA PRO A 791 7.15 -13.34 -7.17
C PRO A 791 6.29 -12.35 -7.96
N LEU A 792 6.67 -11.08 -7.92
CA LEU A 792 6.34 -10.16 -9.01
C LEU A 792 6.76 -10.88 -10.30
N LEU A 793 5.80 -11.14 -11.19
CA LEU A 793 6.11 -11.56 -12.55
C LEU A 793 7.23 -10.65 -13.06
N PRO A 794 8.31 -11.19 -13.65
CA PRO A 794 9.33 -10.38 -14.26
C PRO A 794 8.66 -9.52 -15.34
N SER A 795 8.52 -8.22 -15.07
CA SER A 795 8.45 -7.24 -16.15
C SER A 795 9.70 -7.45 -16.99
N VAL A 796 9.51 -7.61 -18.28
CA VAL A 796 10.46 -7.99 -19.36
C VAL A 796 11.63 -6.98 -19.51
N LEU A 797 12.38 -6.71 -18.44
CA LEU A 797 13.52 -5.78 -18.41
C LEU A 797 14.76 -6.32 -17.70
N SER A 798 14.79 -7.61 -17.42
CA SER A 798 16.02 -8.32 -17.05
C SER A 798 15.93 -9.71 -17.66
N GLY A 799 16.55 -9.85 -18.84
CA GLY A 799 16.78 -11.16 -19.45
C GLY A 799 17.82 -11.97 -18.66
N PRO A 800 17.86 -13.30 -18.85
CA PRO A 800 18.71 -14.20 -18.08
C PRO A 800 20.08 -14.39 -18.74
N ARG A 801 21.16 -14.30 -17.95
CA ARG A 801 22.07 -15.41 -17.61
C ARG A 801 23.20 -14.90 -16.72
#